data_AF-A0A1E3BNL0-F1
#
_entry.id   AF-A0A1E3BNL0-F1
#
_cell.length_a   1.000
_cell.length_b   1.000
_cell.length_c   1.000
_cell.angle_alpha   90.00
_cell.angle_beta   90.00
_cell.angle_gamma   90.00
#
_symmetry.space_group_name_H-M   'P 1'
#
loop_
_entity.id
_entity.type
_entity.pdbx_description
1 polymer ?
#
loop_
_entity_poly.entity_id
_entity_poly.type
_entity_poly.pdbx_seq_one_letter_code
_entity_poly.pdbx_strand_id
1 'polypeptide(L)'
;MDHEASGAQEWQLPGYGRGTSTTPGSSKQRTTQAPATPSKSPVNSQKPATGQSQRLVSSPTPAAKGPTPNSRGYGRGGFRGRGRGSYNIGRGNSSAAVSRNPNNLFKDSPAKAKWRAGQEANGFIKLPTSWGSFKYDFLAAAKSMLIARKTAAPTGRYEVFEDIAQKTGAFVNPPSSYTQQALYIWGDPAQVAFAKDILYKLVGQCKNIWSTKKNKIEWTKIYAHSNMKEADMDLKERRETILKQLRKVPDLPSAFPEQLLFLWPKDGPPLNECLGSHLEALDVIRAKFGCHLFIPKELPDCICALGQSHDVMRQIAHRLRTKWSEIIASSNIKSKILLVEPPGPSSMGGQIVVKNNNQFARAFLHGDSKKGMDLEQWADRAALIKSKNNDRILSAIEKSLRGVAFVRGHLRMRVNIGSFVLDEYRRPKDDKPSYAFEEFREMLMHEQTKGRLVPGLKTNQDELLASCFQATALLESYESATRALERAEPAFSVNFEFLGSNNDLLRLEAEFARCPGAQEYEVTQRRWLRPRSGGQTIDKRSPLQIAVVDFERSDWQLEIKSLDFQEASLIDSALRSFSHSINFRRTENMNDISAPPQRKVIFPATAPVSRFVEKTAIRYRLMGTKYTFEIARYDEYSRTLVPAFPGQDPPTIVGSISEKPSTSWGASVFHPNWDNLLGQHANLPVGHSARYSPNLDTFFPPYFPPQEQSGSGEKHTGFWNFVSLVQQAAELLSPARPLSPAAPKAGASKPSPKSQASSGDKKGKTTSNNSSPTIDAKGLTGMINADLGTLF
;
A
#
# COMPACT_ATOMS: atom_id res chain seq x y z
N MET A 1 6.86 44.49 -1.93
CA MET A 1 7.60 44.52 -0.65
C MET A 1 8.30 43.18 -0.55
N ASP A 2 9.57 43.12 -0.93
CA ASP A 2 10.08 41.98 -1.71
C ASP A 2 11.27 41.32 -1.02
N HIS A 3 11.14 40.02 -0.73
CA HIS A 3 12.21 39.18 -0.17
C HIS A 3 12.17 37.77 -0.75
N GLU A 4 12.32 37.68 -2.07
CA GLU A 4 12.90 36.50 -2.72
C GLU A 4 14.39 36.77 -3.05
N ALA A 5 15.13 35.73 -3.43
CA ALA A 5 16.52 35.79 -3.90
C ALA A 5 17.57 36.41 -2.95
N SER A 6 18.03 35.64 -1.97
CA SER A 6 19.38 35.75 -1.38
C SER A 6 19.82 34.38 -0.84
N GLY A 7 20.85 33.78 -1.44
CA GLY A 7 21.29 32.42 -1.07
C GLY A 7 22.21 31.71 -2.09
N ALA A 8 22.37 32.24 -3.30
CA ALA A 8 23.39 31.81 -4.24
C ALA A 8 24.64 32.69 -4.07
N GLN A 9 25.57 32.28 -3.20
CA GLN A 9 26.87 32.93 -3.08
C GLN A 9 27.85 32.26 -4.05
N GLU A 10 28.04 32.85 -5.23
CA GLU A 10 29.06 32.40 -6.17
C GLU A 10 30.46 32.57 -5.57
N TRP A 11 31.22 31.49 -5.51
CA TRP A 11 32.64 31.52 -5.15
C TRP A 11 33.48 31.41 -6.41
N GLN A 12 34.15 32.51 -6.77
CA GLN A 12 35.15 32.50 -7.83
C GLN A 12 36.36 31.66 -7.40
N LEU A 13 36.73 30.67 -8.21
CA LEU A 13 38.01 29.98 -8.08
C LEU A 13 39.09 30.74 -8.86
N PRO A 14 40.28 30.98 -8.27
CA PRO A 14 41.38 31.63 -8.99
C PRO A 14 41.95 30.70 -10.06
N GLY A 15 42.21 31.20 -11.27
CA GLY A 15 42.94 30.42 -12.28
C GLY A 15 42.91 30.89 -13.73
N TYR A 16 41.87 31.63 -14.17
CA TYR A 16 41.71 31.98 -15.59
C TYR A 16 41.56 33.48 -15.84
N GLY A 17 42.54 34.05 -16.56
CA GLY A 17 42.59 35.46 -16.93
C GLY A 17 42.42 35.68 -18.44
N ARG A 18 41.61 36.69 -18.78
CA ARG A 18 41.52 37.45 -20.06
C ARG A 18 41.56 36.68 -21.40
N GLY A 19 40.48 36.86 -22.16
CA GLY A 19 40.51 37.05 -23.61
C GLY A 19 39.52 38.14 -24.01
N THR A 20 39.98 39.32 -24.43
CA THR A 20 39.12 40.49 -24.72
C THR A 20 39.23 40.93 -26.18
N SER A 21 38.10 40.97 -26.92
CA SER A 21 38.02 41.72 -28.18
C SER A 21 36.61 42.26 -28.50
N THR A 22 36.51 43.60 -28.46
CA THR A 22 35.82 44.49 -29.42
C THR A 22 34.40 44.19 -29.93
N THR A 23 33.45 45.03 -29.50
CA THR A 23 32.27 45.47 -30.29
C THR A 23 32.69 46.36 -31.47
N PRO A 24 31.88 46.46 -32.56
CA PRO A 24 30.92 47.57 -32.70
C PRO A 24 29.58 47.15 -33.35
N GLY A 25 28.49 47.94 -33.36
CA GLY A 25 28.21 49.25 -32.74
C GLY A 25 26.95 49.93 -33.35
N SER A 26 26.48 51.04 -32.76
CA SER A 26 25.38 51.95 -33.23
C SER A 26 23.92 51.41 -33.23
N SER A 27 22.85 52.22 -33.04
CA SER A 27 22.71 53.57 -32.43
C SER A 27 21.25 54.04 -32.21
N LYS A 28 20.96 54.69 -31.06
CA LYS A 28 20.02 55.84 -30.81
C LYS A 28 18.51 55.67 -31.19
N GLN A 29 17.49 56.41 -30.69
CA GLN A 29 17.31 57.57 -29.79
C GLN A 29 16.32 57.20 -28.65
N ARG A 30 16.32 57.74 -27.41
CA ARG A 30 15.83 59.07 -26.91
C ARG A 30 14.36 59.38 -27.29
N THR A 31 13.48 59.84 -26.39
CA THR A 31 13.62 61.05 -25.51
C THR A 31 12.79 61.01 -24.18
N THR A 32 13.33 61.61 -23.09
CA THR A 32 12.74 62.48 -22.01
C THR A 32 11.26 62.37 -21.54
N GLN A 33 10.84 62.68 -20.29
CA GLN A 33 11.47 63.35 -19.11
C GLN A 33 10.76 62.99 -17.76
N ALA A 34 11.24 63.53 -16.62
CA ALA A 34 10.67 63.38 -15.25
C ALA A 34 10.07 64.76 -14.75
N PRO A 35 9.71 65.09 -13.45
CA PRO A 35 10.28 64.61 -12.16
C PRO A 35 9.38 64.59 -10.86
N ALA A 36 10.03 64.25 -9.72
CA ALA A 36 9.87 64.81 -8.35
C ALA A 36 8.76 64.38 -7.32
N THR A 37 9.18 63.48 -6.42
CA THR A 37 9.16 63.51 -4.91
C THR A 37 8.67 64.77 -4.15
N PRO A 38 8.07 64.63 -2.93
CA PRO A 38 8.81 64.47 -1.64
C PRO A 38 8.22 63.38 -0.70
N SER A 39 8.85 62.80 0.34
CA SER A 39 10.10 62.97 1.14
C SER A 39 10.04 63.81 2.45
N LYS A 40 10.08 63.12 3.62
CA LYS A 40 11.00 63.32 4.79
C LYS A 40 10.58 62.52 6.05
N SER A 41 11.46 62.46 7.07
CA SER A 41 11.38 61.54 8.23
C SER A 41 11.61 62.24 9.63
N PRO A 42 12.40 61.77 10.62
CA PRO A 42 11.82 61.29 11.90
C PRO A 42 12.43 61.82 13.23
N VAL A 43 11.69 61.72 14.34
CA VAL A 43 12.11 61.91 15.77
C VAL A 43 11.18 61.00 16.62
N ASN A 44 11.56 59.96 17.39
CA ASN A 44 12.52 59.74 18.50
C ASN A 44 12.03 60.20 19.90
N SER A 45 11.80 59.29 20.87
CA SER A 45 12.15 59.44 22.32
C SER A 45 11.66 58.33 23.28
N GLN A 46 12.62 57.74 24.00
CA GLN A 46 12.68 57.40 25.45
C GLN A 46 11.75 56.37 26.18
N LYS A 47 12.38 55.69 27.16
CA LYS A 47 11.80 54.91 28.30
C LYS A 47 11.56 55.83 29.51
N PRO A 48 10.79 55.40 30.54
CA PRO A 48 11.42 54.93 31.79
C PRO A 48 10.72 53.71 32.45
N ALA A 49 11.04 53.39 33.71
CA ALA A 49 10.51 52.26 34.51
C ALA A 49 10.56 52.54 36.04
N THR A 50 10.09 51.56 36.85
CA THR A 50 10.15 51.41 38.33
C THR A 50 8.97 51.94 39.18
N GLY A 51 8.82 51.41 40.43
CA GLY A 51 7.72 51.67 41.40
C GLY A 51 6.58 50.63 41.35
N GLN A 52 6.51 49.50 42.07
CA GLN A 52 6.58 49.19 43.51
C GLN A 52 5.50 49.81 44.42
N SER A 53 4.68 48.95 45.05
CA SER A 53 4.32 49.02 46.48
C SER A 53 3.77 47.66 47.00
N GLN A 54 3.67 47.47 48.32
CA GLN A 54 3.39 46.18 48.99
C GLN A 54 2.42 46.32 50.18
N ARG A 55 1.73 45.21 50.54
CA ARG A 55 1.45 44.69 51.92
C ARG A 55 0.69 43.35 51.78
N LEU A 56 0.96 42.22 52.49
CA LEU A 56 1.22 41.93 53.93
C LEU A 56 -0.05 42.15 54.80
N VAL A 57 -0.49 41.26 55.70
CA VAL A 57 -0.08 39.89 56.12
C VAL A 57 -1.35 38.96 56.13
N SER A 58 -1.49 37.73 56.64
CA SER A 58 -0.83 36.90 57.69
C SER A 58 -1.00 35.39 57.39
N SER A 59 -0.38 34.52 58.21
CA SER A 59 -0.81 33.13 58.49
C SER A 59 -0.94 32.95 60.03
N PRO A 60 -1.54 31.85 60.54
CA PRO A 60 -0.70 30.75 61.05
C PRO A 60 -1.30 29.32 60.95
N THR A 61 -0.43 28.32 61.17
CA THR A 61 -0.69 26.86 61.33
C THR A 61 -1.08 26.51 62.79
N PRO A 62 -1.63 25.31 63.15
CA PRO A 62 -0.80 24.07 63.23
C PRO A 62 -1.48 22.67 63.12
N ALA A 63 -0.61 21.64 63.07
CA ALA A 63 -0.72 20.29 63.66
C ALA A 63 -1.71 19.19 63.15
N ALA A 64 -1.08 18.11 62.69
CA ALA A 64 -1.58 16.78 62.31
C ALA A 64 -2.47 15.99 63.31
N LYS A 65 -3.35 15.13 62.74
CA LYS A 65 -3.53 13.68 63.07
C LYS A 65 -4.58 13.02 62.14
N GLY A 66 -4.55 11.69 62.02
CA GLY A 66 -5.65 10.83 61.52
C GLY A 66 -6.14 9.87 62.63
N PRO A 67 -7.03 8.88 62.37
CA PRO A 67 -7.52 8.38 61.07
C PRO A 67 -9.09 8.27 60.96
N THR A 68 -9.56 7.50 59.98
CA THR A 68 -10.94 7.02 59.66
C THR A 68 -11.70 6.35 60.85
N PRO A 69 -13.06 6.19 60.87
CA PRO A 69 -13.90 5.79 59.72
C PRO A 69 -15.41 6.20 59.63
N ASN A 70 -16.05 5.71 58.55
CA ASN A 70 -17.45 5.22 58.41
C ASN A 70 -18.66 6.12 57.97
N SER A 71 -19.38 5.56 56.98
CA SER A 71 -20.84 5.60 56.74
C SER A 71 -21.54 6.74 55.94
N ARG A 72 -21.96 6.38 54.70
CA ARG A 72 -23.27 6.59 54.01
C ARG A 72 -23.98 7.98 54.09
N GLY A 73 -24.45 8.58 52.99
CA GLY A 73 -24.44 8.17 51.57
C GLY A 73 -25.40 8.98 50.69
N TYR A 74 -25.46 8.65 49.38
CA TYR A 74 -26.22 9.29 48.27
C TYR A 74 -25.76 10.71 47.82
N GLY A 75 -25.62 11.01 46.52
CA GLY A 75 -25.62 10.11 45.37
C GLY A 75 -25.55 10.79 43.98
N ARG A 76 -24.86 10.12 43.03
CA ARG A 76 -24.77 10.36 41.55
C ARG A 76 -24.31 11.76 41.05
N GLY A 77 -23.59 11.86 39.92
CA GLY A 77 -23.03 10.83 39.04
C GLY A 77 -23.10 11.21 37.55
N GLY A 78 -21.96 11.51 36.93
CA GLY A 78 -21.89 12.04 35.56
C GLY A 78 -21.95 10.98 34.43
N PHE A 79 -22.19 11.45 33.20
CA PHE A 79 -22.26 10.63 31.99
C PHE A 79 -20.92 10.57 31.22
N ARG A 80 -20.61 9.42 30.61
CA ARG A 80 -19.60 9.28 29.55
C ARG A 80 -20.21 8.65 28.29
N GLY A 81 -19.67 9.00 27.13
CA GLY A 81 -20.20 8.62 25.81
C GLY A 81 -20.03 7.14 25.45
N ARG A 82 -20.89 6.64 24.56
CA ARG A 82 -20.91 5.24 24.09
C ARG A 82 -19.95 4.99 22.92
N GLY A 83 -19.10 3.97 23.05
CA GLY A 83 -18.72 3.13 21.92
C GLY A 83 -19.72 1.97 21.77
N ARG A 84 -19.98 1.49 20.55
CA ARG A 84 -20.84 0.31 20.29
C ARG A 84 -20.04 -0.85 19.70
N GLY A 85 -19.55 -1.71 20.57
CA GLY A 85 -19.45 -3.15 20.30
C GLY A 85 -20.48 -3.86 21.20
N SER A 86 -21.13 -4.93 20.73
CA SER A 86 -22.12 -5.65 21.53
C SER A 86 -22.20 -7.12 21.11
N TYR A 87 -21.57 -7.98 21.91
CA TYR A 87 -22.08 -9.31 22.17
C TYR A 87 -22.88 -9.22 23.48
N ASN A 88 -24.09 -9.78 23.50
CA ASN A 88 -24.91 -9.89 24.71
C ASN A 88 -24.85 -11.31 25.25
N ILE A 89 -24.42 -11.48 26.49
CA ILE A 89 -24.76 -12.64 27.32
C ILE A 89 -25.31 -12.10 28.65
N GLY A 90 -26.51 -12.54 29.01
CA GLY A 90 -27.18 -12.17 30.25
C GLY A 90 -26.57 -12.87 31.48
N ARG A 91 -26.70 -12.24 32.65
CA ARG A 91 -26.21 -12.80 33.92
C ARG A 91 -27.06 -14.00 34.38
N GLY A 92 -26.38 -14.99 34.96
CA GLY A 92 -26.97 -15.96 35.88
C GLY A 92 -26.07 -16.13 37.11
N ASN A 93 -26.53 -15.64 38.27
CA ASN A 93 -26.08 -16.10 39.58
C ASN A 93 -26.90 -17.36 39.94
N SER A 94 -26.46 -18.33 40.75
CA SER A 94 -25.15 -18.59 41.39
C SER A 94 -25.20 -19.94 42.13
N SER A 95 -24.04 -20.44 42.60
CA SER A 95 -23.85 -21.42 43.70
C SER A 95 -23.51 -22.88 43.33
N ALA A 96 -22.70 -23.47 44.23
CA ALA A 96 -22.29 -24.87 44.39
C ALA A 96 -21.49 -25.55 43.24
N ALA A 97 -20.54 -26.41 43.64
CA ALA A 97 -19.62 -27.10 42.72
C ALA A 97 -19.53 -28.60 43.05
N VAL A 98 -19.51 -29.43 42.01
CA VAL A 98 -19.03 -30.83 42.02
C VAL A 98 -18.23 -31.06 40.74
N SER A 99 -17.22 -31.93 40.78
CA SER A 99 -16.16 -32.01 39.77
C SER A 99 -16.44 -32.96 38.59
N ARG A 100 -15.79 -32.70 37.46
CA ARG A 100 -15.43 -33.64 36.36
C ARG A 100 -16.57 -34.29 35.55
N ASN A 101 -16.82 -33.76 34.34
CA ASN A 101 -16.69 -34.59 33.12
C ASN A 101 -16.58 -33.72 31.84
N PRO A 102 -15.52 -33.84 31.01
CA PRO A 102 -15.29 -32.97 29.85
C PRO A 102 -15.85 -33.57 28.54
N ASN A 103 -17.17 -33.82 28.44
CA ASN A 103 -17.72 -34.49 27.25
C ASN A 103 -19.19 -34.15 26.90
N ASN A 104 -19.53 -32.86 26.82
CA ASN A 104 -20.82 -32.39 26.30
C ASN A 104 -20.72 -30.97 25.70
N LEU A 105 -20.55 -30.87 24.37
CA LEU A 105 -20.59 -29.58 23.65
C LEU A 105 -21.59 -29.56 22.48
N PHE A 106 -22.14 -30.70 22.07
CA PHE A 106 -23.28 -30.78 21.14
C PHE A 106 -24.24 -31.89 21.56
N LYS A 107 -25.53 -31.57 21.72
CA LYS A 107 -26.61 -32.58 21.83
C LYS A 107 -27.00 -33.06 20.44
N ASP A 108 -26.15 -33.85 19.81
CA ASP A 108 -26.47 -34.51 18.54
C ASP A 108 -27.45 -35.67 18.75
N SER A 109 -28.32 -35.94 17.77
CA SER A 109 -29.15 -37.15 17.80
C SER A 109 -28.28 -38.40 17.63
N PRO A 110 -28.70 -39.58 18.14
CA PRO A 110 -27.98 -40.83 17.93
C PRO A 110 -27.70 -41.11 16.43
N ALA A 111 -28.64 -40.78 15.55
CA ALA A 111 -28.46 -40.86 14.10
C ALA A 111 -27.32 -39.98 13.56
N LYS A 112 -27.19 -38.74 14.04
CA LYS A 112 -26.12 -37.81 13.65
C LYS A 112 -24.77 -38.19 14.25
N ALA A 113 -24.76 -38.84 15.41
CA ALA A 113 -23.57 -39.46 15.99
C ALA A 113 -23.08 -40.66 15.15
N LYS A 114 -23.99 -41.56 14.73
CA LYS A 114 -23.68 -42.68 13.79
C LYS A 114 -23.01 -42.17 12.50
N TRP A 115 -23.54 -41.10 11.91
CA TRP A 115 -22.94 -40.44 10.73
C TRP A 115 -21.52 -39.90 11.01
N ARG A 116 -21.30 -39.15 12.10
CA ARG A 116 -19.95 -38.64 12.43
C ARG A 116 -18.94 -39.73 12.77
N ALA A 117 -19.39 -40.89 13.24
CA ALA A 117 -18.56 -42.07 13.45
C ALA A 117 -18.19 -42.82 12.15
N GLY A 118 -18.59 -42.30 10.98
CA GLY A 118 -18.26 -42.89 9.67
C GLY A 118 -19.08 -44.13 9.32
N GLN A 119 -20.17 -44.42 10.05
CA GLN A 119 -21.01 -45.58 9.75
C GLN A 119 -21.78 -45.40 8.44
N GLU A 120 -22.10 -46.51 7.76
CA GLU A 120 -22.88 -46.50 6.52
C GLU A 120 -24.33 -46.01 6.74
N ALA A 121 -24.94 -45.49 5.68
CA ALA A 121 -26.28 -44.91 5.74
C ALA A 121 -27.36 -46.00 5.87
N ASN A 122 -28.21 -45.89 6.89
CA ASN A 122 -29.35 -46.79 7.12
C ASN A 122 -30.44 -46.69 6.03
N GLY A 123 -30.36 -45.69 5.14
CA GLY A 123 -31.07 -45.67 3.88
C GLY A 123 -30.68 -44.49 2.99
N PHE A 124 -31.17 -44.49 1.75
CA PHE A 124 -31.02 -43.37 0.82
C PHE A 124 -32.29 -43.13 0.00
N ILE A 125 -32.31 -42.03 -0.74
CA ILE A 125 -33.33 -41.67 -1.74
C ILE A 125 -32.61 -41.13 -2.98
N LYS A 126 -32.99 -41.64 -4.16
CA LYS A 126 -32.50 -41.11 -5.45
C LYS A 126 -33.30 -39.88 -5.85
N LEU A 127 -32.61 -38.78 -6.17
CA LEU A 127 -33.18 -37.54 -6.67
C LEU A 127 -33.53 -37.67 -8.17
N PRO A 128 -34.50 -36.90 -8.70
CA PRO A 128 -34.85 -36.95 -10.13
C PRO A 128 -33.74 -36.43 -11.06
N THR A 129 -32.91 -35.52 -10.56
CA THR A 129 -31.76 -34.89 -11.24
C THR A 129 -30.66 -34.60 -10.22
N SER A 130 -29.51 -34.06 -10.66
CA SER A 130 -28.45 -33.60 -9.75
C SER A 130 -28.92 -32.46 -8.85
N TRP A 131 -28.41 -32.45 -7.61
CA TRP A 131 -28.81 -31.48 -6.58
C TRP A 131 -28.70 -30.03 -7.03
N GLY A 132 -27.68 -29.66 -7.83
CA GLY A 132 -27.50 -28.29 -8.29
C GLY A 132 -28.67 -27.75 -9.13
N SER A 133 -29.28 -28.60 -9.98
CA SER A 133 -30.49 -28.26 -10.73
C SER A 133 -31.76 -28.37 -9.88
N PHE A 134 -31.78 -29.30 -8.92
CA PHE A 134 -32.98 -29.64 -8.14
C PHE A 134 -33.19 -28.76 -6.88
N LYS A 135 -32.11 -28.21 -6.31
CA LYS A 135 -32.07 -27.52 -5.00
C LYS A 135 -33.08 -26.40 -4.85
N TYR A 136 -33.28 -25.58 -5.88
CA TYR A 136 -34.18 -24.43 -5.79
C TYR A 136 -35.66 -24.84 -5.74
N ASP A 137 -36.08 -25.78 -6.59
CA ASP A 137 -37.46 -26.31 -6.57
C ASP A 137 -37.71 -27.13 -5.29
N PHE A 138 -36.73 -27.91 -4.81
CA PHE A 138 -36.83 -28.65 -3.55
C PHE A 138 -36.99 -27.71 -2.33
N LEU A 139 -36.19 -26.65 -2.23
CA LEU A 139 -36.30 -25.67 -1.15
C LEU A 139 -37.58 -24.83 -1.26
N ALA A 140 -38.12 -24.61 -2.46
CA ALA A 140 -39.41 -23.96 -2.66
C ALA A 140 -40.58 -24.85 -2.21
N ALA A 141 -40.60 -26.13 -2.62
CA ALA A 141 -41.59 -27.11 -2.17
C ALA A 141 -41.56 -27.29 -0.64
N ALA A 142 -40.36 -27.38 -0.05
CA ALA A 142 -40.20 -27.45 1.39
C ALA A 142 -40.77 -26.22 2.11
N LYS A 143 -40.49 -25.01 1.64
CA LYS A 143 -41.12 -23.79 2.19
C LYS A 143 -42.65 -23.83 2.05
N SER A 144 -43.18 -24.30 0.92
CA SER A 144 -44.62 -24.44 0.71
C SER A 144 -45.28 -25.45 1.67
N MET A 145 -44.58 -26.49 2.10
CA MET A 145 -45.06 -27.39 3.18
C MET A 145 -44.92 -26.79 4.58
N LEU A 146 -43.89 -25.97 4.82
CA LEU A 146 -43.53 -25.48 6.17
C LEU A 146 -44.28 -24.20 6.60
N ILE A 147 -44.81 -23.42 5.67
CA ILE A 147 -45.56 -22.17 5.94
C ILE A 147 -46.82 -22.40 6.83
N ALA A 148 -47.28 -23.65 6.98
CA ALA A 148 -48.42 -24.01 7.83
C ALA A 148 -48.23 -23.78 9.35
N ARG A 149 -47.03 -23.44 9.86
CA ARG A 149 -46.82 -23.07 11.28
C ARG A 149 -45.90 -21.86 11.46
N LYS A 150 -46.32 -20.92 12.31
CA LYS A 150 -45.53 -19.76 12.74
C LYS A 150 -44.47 -20.18 13.77
N THR A 151 -43.23 -20.36 13.35
CA THR A 151 -42.02 -20.30 14.18
C THR A 151 -41.00 -19.33 13.57
N ALA A 152 -39.88 -19.08 14.27
CA ALA A 152 -39.00 -17.93 14.03
C ALA A 152 -38.32 -17.88 12.65
N ALA A 153 -37.78 -16.71 12.30
CA ALA A 153 -37.29 -16.38 10.96
C ALA A 153 -36.14 -17.30 10.47
N PRO A 154 -36.16 -17.73 9.19
CA PRO A 154 -35.16 -18.64 8.63
C PRO A 154 -33.80 -17.94 8.45
N THR A 155 -32.74 -18.57 8.94
CA THR A 155 -31.37 -18.04 8.99
C THR A 155 -30.34 -19.09 8.49
N GLY A 156 -30.74 -20.03 7.62
CA GLY A 156 -29.84 -21.07 7.10
C GLY A 156 -30.12 -21.54 5.67
N ARG A 157 -29.11 -22.17 5.05
CA ARG A 157 -29.21 -22.74 3.69
C ARG A 157 -29.67 -24.21 3.65
N TYR A 158 -29.77 -24.87 4.82
CA TYR A 158 -30.02 -26.31 4.95
C TYR A 158 -31.07 -26.68 6.00
N GLU A 159 -31.79 -25.70 6.57
CA GLU A 159 -32.75 -25.85 7.69
C GLU A 159 -33.83 -26.92 7.44
N VAL A 160 -34.20 -27.16 6.18
CA VAL A 160 -35.16 -28.22 5.79
C VAL A 160 -34.70 -29.61 6.24
N PHE A 161 -33.39 -29.89 6.21
CA PHE A 161 -32.85 -31.17 6.68
C PHE A 161 -32.81 -31.26 8.21
N GLU A 162 -32.68 -30.12 8.90
CA GLU A 162 -32.69 -30.03 10.37
C GLU A 162 -34.11 -30.15 10.93
N ASP A 163 -35.10 -29.56 10.26
CA ASP A 163 -36.53 -29.74 10.55
C ASP A 163 -36.99 -31.20 10.33
N ILE A 164 -36.58 -31.84 9.22
CA ILE A 164 -36.82 -33.26 9.00
C ILE A 164 -36.16 -34.10 10.10
N ALA A 165 -34.93 -33.78 10.51
CA ALA A 165 -34.25 -34.48 11.58
C ALA A 165 -34.95 -34.31 12.94
N GLN A 166 -35.42 -33.10 13.26
CA GLN A 166 -36.18 -32.81 14.48
C GLN A 166 -37.54 -33.55 14.51
N LYS A 167 -38.20 -33.71 13.36
CA LYS A 167 -39.51 -34.40 13.25
C LYS A 167 -39.41 -35.92 13.25
N THR A 168 -38.27 -36.49 12.84
CA THR A 168 -38.14 -37.94 12.59
C THR A 168 -37.12 -38.65 13.48
N GLY A 169 -36.21 -37.92 14.13
CA GLY A 169 -35.07 -38.47 14.87
C GLY A 169 -33.91 -38.95 13.99
N ALA A 170 -34.18 -39.26 12.72
CA ALA A 170 -33.17 -39.59 11.71
C ALA A 170 -32.28 -38.38 11.39
N PHE A 171 -31.08 -38.63 10.85
CA PHE A 171 -30.21 -37.59 10.31
C PHE A 171 -30.13 -37.73 8.80
N VAL A 172 -30.54 -36.69 8.07
CA VAL A 172 -30.40 -36.60 6.60
C VAL A 172 -29.19 -35.73 6.31
N ASN A 173 -28.15 -36.29 5.68
CA ASN A 173 -26.94 -35.52 5.36
C ASN A 173 -27.23 -34.54 4.20
N PRO A 174 -27.07 -33.22 4.37
CA PRO A 174 -27.23 -32.26 3.28
C PRO A 174 -26.21 -32.52 2.16
N PRO A 175 -26.58 -32.40 0.87
CA PRO A 175 -25.63 -32.65 -0.21
C PRO A 175 -24.43 -31.70 -0.20
N SER A 176 -23.23 -32.28 -0.19
CA SER A 176 -21.96 -31.55 -0.23
C SER A 176 -21.58 -31.12 -1.66
N SER A 177 -22.01 -31.87 -2.68
CA SER A 177 -21.76 -31.57 -4.09
C SER A 177 -23.02 -31.17 -4.85
N TYR A 178 -22.86 -30.25 -5.81
CA TYR A 178 -23.90 -29.91 -6.80
C TYR A 178 -24.20 -31.05 -7.78
N THR A 179 -23.29 -32.01 -7.97
CA THR A 179 -23.51 -33.19 -8.84
C THR A 179 -24.26 -34.34 -8.16
N GLN A 180 -24.41 -34.30 -6.84
CA GLN A 180 -24.96 -35.40 -6.03
C GLN A 180 -26.42 -35.72 -6.42
N GLN A 181 -26.72 -37.00 -6.67
CA GLN A 181 -28.05 -37.49 -7.07
C GLN A 181 -28.75 -38.35 -5.99
N ALA A 182 -28.19 -38.44 -4.78
CA ALA A 182 -28.76 -39.22 -3.69
C ALA A 182 -28.71 -38.46 -2.36
N LEU A 183 -29.80 -38.53 -1.58
CA LEU A 183 -29.84 -38.12 -0.18
C LEU A 183 -29.63 -39.35 0.70
N TYR A 184 -28.71 -39.28 1.66
CA TYR A 184 -28.38 -40.37 2.57
C TYR A 184 -28.93 -40.07 3.97
N ILE A 185 -29.41 -41.13 4.64
CA ILE A 185 -30.20 -41.05 5.87
C ILE A 185 -29.65 -42.07 6.88
N TRP A 186 -29.37 -41.59 8.09
CA TRP A 186 -28.99 -42.39 9.25
C TRP A 186 -30.12 -42.38 10.29
N GLY A 187 -30.23 -43.43 11.09
CA GLY A 187 -31.28 -43.58 12.10
C GLY A 187 -31.81 -45.00 12.16
N ASP A 188 -32.73 -45.24 13.08
CA ASP A 188 -33.32 -46.55 13.28
C ASP A 188 -34.44 -46.80 12.23
N PRO A 189 -34.79 -48.05 11.86
CA PRO A 189 -35.56 -48.33 10.64
C PRO A 189 -36.89 -47.56 10.51
N ALA A 190 -37.62 -47.36 11.61
CA ALA A 190 -38.84 -46.56 11.63
C ALA A 190 -38.59 -45.05 11.39
N GLN A 191 -37.51 -44.49 11.95
CA GLN A 191 -37.10 -43.10 11.74
C GLN A 191 -36.71 -42.87 10.27
N VAL A 192 -35.97 -43.81 9.68
CA VAL A 192 -35.55 -43.79 8.27
C VAL A 192 -36.76 -43.92 7.34
N ALA A 193 -37.73 -44.78 7.66
CA ALA A 193 -38.97 -44.90 6.89
C ALA A 193 -39.78 -43.60 6.91
N PHE A 194 -39.91 -42.96 8.08
CA PHE A 194 -40.66 -41.71 8.22
C PHE A 194 -39.94 -40.52 7.53
N ALA A 195 -38.61 -40.43 7.63
CA ALA A 195 -37.81 -39.48 6.86
C ALA A 195 -37.92 -39.70 5.34
N LYS A 196 -37.99 -40.96 4.89
CA LYS A 196 -38.22 -41.30 3.48
C LYS A 196 -39.58 -40.81 2.99
N ASP A 197 -40.66 -41.03 3.73
CA ASP A 197 -42.00 -40.55 3.38
C ASP A 197 -42.05 -39.02 3.18
N ILE A 198 -41.52 -38.25 4.13
CA ILE A 198 -41.47 -36.78 4.04
C ILE A 198 -40.66 -36.32 2.81
N LEU A 199 -39.48 -36.90 2.60
CA LEU A 199 -38.63 -36.56 1.45
C LEU A 199 -39.25 -36.98 0.11
N TYR A 200 -39.93 -38.12 0.02
CA TYR A 200 -40.66 -38.52 -1.19
C TYR A 200 -41.84 -37.58 -1.49
N LYS A 201 -42.56 -37.11 -0.47
CA LYS A 201 -43.63 -36.11 -0.64
C LYS A 201 -43.09 -34.78 -1.18
N LEU A 202 -41.95 -34.30 -0.67
CA LEU A 202 -41.25 -33.11 -1.20
C LEU A 202 -40.80 -33.30 -2.66
N VAL A 203 -40.18 -34.44 -2.98
CA VAL A 203 -39.76 -34.77 -4.35
C VAL A 203 -40.96 -34.91 -5.29
N GLY A 204 -42.10 -35.42 -4.81
CA GLY A 204 -43.36 -35.49 -5.55
C GLY A 204 -43.91 -34.11 -5.92
N GLN A 205 -43.96 -33.18 -4.96
CA GLN A 205 -44.40 -31.80 -5.23
C GLN A 205 -43.51 -31.09 -6.26
N CYS A 206 -42.19 -31.34 -6.26
CA CYS A 206 -41.28 -30.79 -7.27
C CYS A 206 -41.65 -31.24 -8.70
N LYS A 207 -42.20 -32.44 -8.89
CA LYS A 207 -42.66 -32.90 -10.22
C LYS A 207 -43.90 -32.14 -10.71
N ASN A 208 -44.80 -31.74 -9.80
CA ASN A 208 -45.97 -30.93 -10.15
C ASN A 208 -45.60 -29.46 -10.48
N ILE A 209 -44.54 -28.95 -9.85
CA ILE A 209 -43.91 -27.67 -10.23
C ILE A 209 -43.23 -27.77 -11.61
N TRP A 210 -42.73 -28.95 -11.99
CA TRP A 210 -42.13 -29.18 -13.32
C TRP A 210 -43.18 -29.33 -14.42
N SER A 211 -44.29 -30.05 -14.18
CA SER A 211 -45.35 -30.23 -15.19
C SER A 211 -46.03 -28.90 -15.56
N THR A 212 -46.24 -28.02 -14.59
CA THR A 212 -46.77 -26.66 -14.83
C THR A 212 -45.81 -25.74 -15.59
N LYS A 213 -44.49 -25.92 -15.44
CA LYS A 213 -43.46 -25.19 -16.23
C LYS A 213 -43.39 -25.60 -17.72
N LYS A 214 -44.11 -26.63 -18.18
CA LYS A 214 -44.08 -27.04 -19.61
C LYS A 214 -44.90 -26.14 -20.55
N ASN A 215 -45.85 -25.35 -20.03
CA ASN A 215 -46.55 -24.36 -20.86
C ASN A 215 -45.61 -23.17 -21.11
N LYS A 216 -45.26 -22.98 -22.38
CA LYS A 216 -44.23 -22.04 -22.86
C LYS A 216 -44.67 -20.57 -22.72
N ILE A 217 -44.64 -20.04 -21.50
CA ILE A 217 -44.67 -18.59 -21.28
C ILE A 217 -43.34 -18.02 -21.77
N GLU A 218 -43.39 -17.32 -22.89
CA GLU A 218 -42.25 -16.63 -23.48
C GLU A 218 -41.93 -15.42 -22.59
N TRP A 219 -40.79 -15.47 -21.88
CA TRP A 219 -40.41 -14.41 -20.95
C TRP A 219 -39.95 -13.15 -21.71
N THR A 220 -40.90 -12.28 -22.05
CA THR A 220 -40.65 -10.85 -22.21
C THR A 220 -39.81 -10.39 -21.02
N LYS A 221 -38.73 -9.63 -21.26
CA LYS A 221 -37.88 -9.09 -20.20
C LYS A 221 -38.63 -8.02 -19.39
N ILE A 222 -39.45 -8.47 -18.45
CA ILE A 222 -40.00 -7.60 -17.40
C ILE A 222 -38.81 -7.17 -16.54
N TYR A 223 -38.35 -5.94 -16.74
CA TYR A 223 -37.47 -5.25 -15.81
C TYR A 223 -38.28 -5.05 -14.52
N ALA A 224 -38.18 -6.01 -13.59
CA ALA A 224 -38.98 -6.01 -12.38
C ALA A 224 -38.81 -4.70 -11.62
N HIS A 225 -39.88 -3.92 -11.55
CA HIS A 225 -39.94 -2.66 -10.84
C HIS A 225 -39.53 -2.91 -9.40
N SER A 226 -38.46 -2.26 -8.96
CA SER A 226 -37.92 -2.46 -7.63
C SER A 226 -38.13 -1.18 -6.85
N ASN A 227 -39.17 -1.17 -6.02
CA ASN A 227 -39.54 -0.02 -5.19
C ASN A 227 -38.39 0.40 -4.25
N MET A 228 -37.41 -0.49 -4.00
CA MET A 228 -36.17 -0.18 -3.27
C MET A 228 -35.15 0.60 -4.13
N LYS A 229 -35.09 0.38 -5.45
CA LYS A 229 -34.29 1.19 -6.39
C LYS A 229 -34.96 2.53 -6.68
N GLU A 230 -36.29 2.53 -6.82
CA GLU A 230 -37.11 3.74 -6.92
C GLU A 230 -36.91 4.63 -5.68
N ALA A 231 -37.11 4.10 -4.47
CA ALA A 231 -36.89 4.86 -3.24
C ALA A 231 -35.43 5.38 -3.05
N ASP A 232 -34.42 4.66 -3.54
CA ASP A 232 -33.03 5.12 -3.57
C ASP A 232 -32.79 6.21 -4.64
N MET A 233 -33.47 6.14 -5.78
CA MET A 233 -33.48 7.18 -6.82
C MET A 233 -34.17 8.46 -6.33
N ASP A 234 -35.37 8.35 -5.76
CA ASP A 234 -36.11 9.42 -5.07
C ASP A 234 -35.24 10.11 -4.00
N LEU A 235 -34.54 9.33 -3.17
CA LEU A 235 -33.68 9.87 -2.12
C LEU A 235 -32.50 10.64 -2.70
N LYS A 236 -31.95 10.20 -3.85
CA LYS A 236 -30.90 10.89 -4.59
C LYS A 236 -31.41 12.17 -5.24
N GLU A 237 -32.56 12.14 -5.91
CA GLU A 237 -33.15 13.32 -6.57
C GLU A 237 -33.51 14.41 -5.56
N ARG A 238 -34.16 14.03 -4.44
CA ARG A 238 -34.46 14.97 -3.34
C ARG A 238 -33.18 15.57 -2.76
N ARG A 239 -32.13 14.77 -2.57
CA ARG A 239 -30.82 15.24 -2.10
C ARG A 239 -30.13 16.18 -3.09
N GLU A 240 -30.18 15.88 -4.39
CA GLU A 240 -29.67 16.78 -5.43
C GLU A 240 -30.45 18.09 -5.48
N THR A 241 -31.77 18.04 -5.32
CA THR A 241 -32.64 19.22 -5.31
C THR A 241 -32.28 20.15 -4.15
N ILE A 242 -32.10 19.59 -2.95
CA ILE A 242 -31.61 20.32 -1.77
C ILE A 242 -30.21 20.90 -2.02
N LEU A 243 -29.29 20.15 -2.63
CA LEU A 243 -27.95 20.68 -2.97
C LEU A 243 -28.02 21.81 -4.00
N LYS A 244 -28.87 21.71 -5.02
CA LYS A 244 -29.12 22.76 -6.02
C LYS A 244 -29.68 24.05 -5.39
N GLN A 245 -30.39 23.96 -4.26
CA GLN A 245 -30.81 25.10 -3.44
C GLN A 245 -29.65 25.64 -2.58
N LEU A 246 -28.94 24.80 -1.83
CA LEU A 246 -27.86 25.20 -0.91
C LEU A 246 -26.58 25.74 -1.63
N ARG A 247 -26.47 25.55 -2.94
CA ARG A 247 -25.44 26.19 -3.80
C ARG A 247 -25.77 27.64 -4.17
N LYS A 248 -27.03 28.09 -4.04
CA LYS A 248 -27.46 29.45 -4.37
C LYS A 248 -27.40 30.36 -3.14
N VAL A 249 -27.32 31.66 -3.40
CA VAL A 249 -27.70 32.71 -2.44
C VAL A 249 -29.18 32.49 -2.09
N PRO A 250 -29.58 32.46 -0.81
CA PRO A 250 -30.99 32.40 -0.42
C PRO A 250 -31.68 33.74 -0.71
N ASP A 251 -32.97 33.69 -1.04
CA ASP A 251 -33.75 34.88 -1.42
C ASP A 251 -33.92 35.90 -0.28
N LEU A 252 -33.79 35.43 0.98
CA LEU A 252 -33.78 36.23 2.20
C LEU A 252 -32.52 35.92 3.02
N PRO A 253 -31.37 36.57 2.76
CA PRO A 253 -30.14 36.39 3.55
C PRO A 253 -30.31 36.75 5.03
N SER A 254 -31.20 37.70 5.33
CA SER A 254 -31.57 38.12 6.69
C SER A 254 -32.33 37.07 7.51
N ALA A 255 -32.78 35.96 6.88
CA ALA A 255 -33.36 34.83 7.60
C ALA A 255 -32.30 33.95 8.32
N PHE A 256 -31.02 34.28 8.18
CA PHE A 256 -29.90 33.57 8.79
C PHE A 256 -29.19 34.48 9.80
N PRO A 257 -29.20 34.16 11.11
CA PRO A 257 -28.59 35.01 12.14
C PRO A 257 -27.05 34.97 12.12
N GLU A 258 -26.45 33.97 11.46
CA GLU A 258 -25.00 33.75 11.44
C GLU A 258 -24.48 33.73 10.00
N GLN A 259 -23.58 34.67 9.71
CA GLN A 259 -22.88 34.81 8.44
C GLN A 259 -21.36 34.63 8.66
N LEU A 260 -20.74 33.79 7.84
CA LEU A 260 -19.29 33.64 7.74
C LEU A 260 -18.82 34.08 6.37
N LEU A 261 -17.83 34.97 6.33
CA LEU A 261 -17.05 35.26 5.13
C LEU A 261 -15.65 34.63 5.28
N PHE A 262 -15.23 33.86 4.29
CA PHE A 262 -13.93 33.21 4.23
C PHE A 262 -13.18 33.68 2.97
N LEU A 263 -12.15 34.50 3.17
CA LEU A 263 -11.26 34.94 2.10
C LEU A 263 -10.40 33.77 1.61
N TRP A 264 -10.40 33.51 0.30
CA TRP A 264 -9.49 32.57 -0.34
C TRP A 264 -8.10 33.21 -0.48
N PRO A 265 -7.02 32.58 0.01
CA PRO A 265 -5.68 33.15 -0.13
C PRO A 265 -5.22 33.15 -1.60
N LYS A 266 -4.42 34.15 -1.98
CA LYS A 266 -3.94 34.33 -3.37
C LYS A 266 -2.65 33.54 -3.66
N ASP A 267 -2.04 32.98 -2.63
CA ASP A 267 -0.73 32.30 -2.67
C ASP A 267 -0.84 30.82 -3.13
N GLY A 268 -1.84 30.52 -3.97
CA GLY A 268 -2.18 29.17 -4.42
C GLY A 268 -3.28 29.17 -5.48
N PRO A 269 -3.81 28.00 -5.88
CA PRO A 269 -4.58 27.92 -7.12
C PRO A 269 -5.99 28.55 -6.99
N PRO A 270 -6.56 29.02 -8.13
CA PRO A 270 -7.85 29.71 -8.15
C PRO A 270 -8.99 28.94 -7.49
N LEU A 271 -9.88 29.68 -6.81
CA LEU A 271 -11.04 29.17 -6.06
C LEU A 271 -11.94 28.26 -6.93
N ASN A 272 -12.21 28.68 -8.16
CA ASN A 272 -13.05 27.97 -9.13
C ASN A 272 -12.37 26.72 -9.72
N GLU A 273 -11.05 26.72 -9.93
CA GLU A 273 -10.29 25.54 -10.35
C GLU A 273 -10.24 24.48 -9.24
N CYS A 274 -10.08 24.95 -7.99
CA CYS A 274 -9.92 24.08 -6.81
C CYS A 274 -11.21 23.46 -6.28
N LEU A 275 -12.33 24.18 -6.33
CA LEU A 275 -13.60 23.77 -5.71
C LEU A 275 -14.76 23.60 -6.70
N GLY A 276 -14.58 24.00 -7.96
CA GLY A 276 -15.65 24.07 -8.96
C GLY A 276 -16.35 25.42 -9.01
N SER A 277 -17.07 25.69 -10.10
CA SER A 277 -17.71 26.99 -10.40
C SER A 277 -18.81 27.38 -9.40
N HIS A 278 -19.46 26.42 -8.75
CA HIS A 278 -20.42 26.62 -7.66
C HIS A 278 -19.91 26.04 -6.34
N LEU A 279 -18.59 25.88 -6.19
CA LEU A 279 -17.94 25.22 -5.06
C LEU A 279 -18.50 23.80 -4.83
N GLU A 280 -18.74 23.04 -5.91
CA GLU A 280 -19.30 21.68 -5.90
C GLU A 280 -18.54 20.73 -4.97
N ALA A 281 -17.21 20.90 -4.85
CA ALA A 281 -16.37 20.16 -3.91
C ALA A 281 -16.78 20.31 -2.42
N LEU A 282 -17.57 21.34 -2.08
CA LEU A 282 -18.10 21.60 -0.74
C LEU A 282 -19.52 21.06 -0.50
N ASP A 283 -20.15 20.36 -1.45
CA ASP A 283 -21.51 19.83 -1.29
C ASP A 283 -21.65 18.87 -0.08
N VAL A 284 -20.57 18.16 0.27
CA VAL A 284 -20.52 17.31 1.48
C VAL A 284 -20.64 18.14 2.76
N ILE A 285 -20.20 19.40 2.75
CA ILE A 285 -20.35 20.35 3.86
C ILE A 285 -21.77 20.92 3.86
N ARG A 286 -22.30 21.37 2.71
CA ARG A 286 -23.70 21.83 2.56
C ARG A 286 -24.69 20.80 3.10
N ALA A 287 -24.64 19.58 2.59
CA ALA A 287 -25.55 18.49 2.99
C ALA A 287 -25.39 18.05 4.45
N LYS A 288 -24.20 18.21 5.05
CA LYS A 288 -23.94 17.85 6.45
C LYS A 288 -24.48 18.89 7.45
N PHE A 289 -24.46 20.16 7.09
CA PHE A 289 -24.74 21.27 8.01
C PHE A 289 -26.02 22.06 7.67
N GLY A 290 -26.68 21.79 6.53
CA GLY A 290 -27.90 22.50 6.11
C GLY A 290 -27.65 23.99 5.82
N CYS A 291 -26.43 24.33 5.39
CA CYS A 291 -26.00 25.71 5.19
C CYS A 291 -25.91 26.08 3.70
N HIS A 292 -26.22 27.34 3.39
CA HIS A 292 -25.92 27.90 2.08
C HIS A 292 -24.42 28.21 2.03
N LEU A 293 -23.77 27.80 0.94
CA LEU A 293 -22.36 28.08 0.65
C LEU A 293 -22.26 28.56 -0.80
N PHE A 294 -21.72 29.76 -1.03
CA PHE A 294 -21.65 30.38 -2.36
C PHE A 294 -20.53 31.43 -2.43
N ILE A 295 -20.25 31.93 -3.64
CA ILE A 295 -19.36 33.06 -3.90
C ILE A 295 -20.24 34.33 -4.05
N PRO A 296 -20.07 35.39 -3.25
CA PRO A 296 -20.79 36.66 -3.43
C PRO A 296 -20.37 37.36 -4.72
N LYS A 297 -21.32 37.99 -5.42
CA LYS A 297 -21.04 38.72 -6.68
C LYS A 297 -20.07 39.88 -6.49
N GLU A 298 -20.14 40.58 -5.35
CA GLU A 298 -19.23 41.69 -5.02
C GLU A 298 -17.83 41.22 -4.58
N LEU A 299 -17.66 39.95 -4.18
CA LEU A 299 -16.45 39.44 -3.52
C LEU A 299 -16.05 38.08 -4.10
N PRO A 300 -15.52 38.03 -5.34
CA PRO A 300 -15.20 36.77 -6.04
C PRO A 300 -14.10 35.95 -5.36
N ASP A 301 -13.21 36.59 -4.60
CA ASP A 301 -12.16 35.94 -3.80
C ASP A 301 -12.69 35.33 -2.49
N CYS A 302 -13.99 35.44 -2.19
CA CYS A 302 -14.56 35.03 -0.89
C CYS A 302 -15.61 33.92 -1.03
N ILE A 303 -15.57 32.97 -0.10
CA ILE A 303 -16.66 32.02 0.15
C ILE A 303 -17.53 32.60 1.26
N CYS A 304 -18.82 32.79 1.01
CA CYS A 304 -19.81 33.12 2.04
C CYS A 304 -20.53 31.83 2.48
N ALA A 305 -20.74 31.70 3.79
CA ALA A 305 -21.62 30.69 4.38
C ALA A 305 -22.71 31.37 5.22
N LEU A 306 -23.95 30.92 5.07
CA LEU A 306 -25.10 31.36 5.86
C LEU A 306 -25.73 30.17 6.59
N GLY A 307 -26.11 30.35 7.84
CA GLY A 307 -26.76 29.31 8.65
C GLY A 307 -27.33 29.80 9.97
N GLN A 308 -27.78 28.84 10.78
CA GLN A 308 -28.58 29.08 11.99
C GLN A 308 -27.80 28.89 13.31
N SER A 309 -26.47 28.73 13.26
CA SER A 309 -25.66 28.41 14.45
C SER A 309 -24.19 28.83 14.32
N HIS A 310 -23.71 29.56 15.31
CA HIS A 310 -22.34 30.02 15.41
C HIS A 310 -21.31 28.88 15.47
N ASP A 311 -21.59 27.82 16.23
CA ASP A 311 -20.71 26.64 16.32
C ASP A 311 -20.67 25.83 15.02
N VAL A 312 -21.72 25.93 14.19
CA VAL A 312 -21.70 25.40 12.82
C VAL A 312 -20.83 26.28 11.91
N MET A 313 -20.94 27.62 11.98
CA MET A 313 -20.04 28.51 11.24
C MET A 313 -18.57 28.31 11.63
N ARG A 314 -18.26 28.17 12.92
CA ARG A 314 -16.90 27.89 13.41
C ARG A 314 -16.37 26.56 12.86
N GLN A 315 -17.22 25.53 12.78
CA GLN A 315 -16.86 24.26 12.13
C GLN A 315 -16.64 24.42 10.62
N ILE A 316 -17.51 25.13 9.91
CA ILE A 316 -17.37 25.40 8.47
C ILE A 316 -16.05 26.13 8.19
N ALA A 317 -15.74 27.19 8.95
CA ALA A 317 -14.47 27.91 8.83
C ALA A 317 -13.25 27.01 9.02
N HIS A 318 -13.31 26.07 9.97
CA HIS A 318 -12.26 25.05 10.13
C HIS A 318 -12.21 24.08 8.93
N ARG A 319 -13.34 23.62 8.39
CA ARG A 319 -13.37 22.78 7.16
C ARG A 319 -12.79 23.49 5.94
N LEU A 320 -13.06 24.78 5.77
CA LEU A 320 -12.51 25.60 4.68
C LEU A 320 -10.99 25.74 4.82
N ARG A 321 -10.47 26.06 6.02
CA ARG A 321 -9.02 26.07 6.28
C ARG A 321 -8.37 24.72 5.98
N THR A 322 -8.95 23.62 6.45
CA THR A 322 -8.40 22.28 6.18
C THR A 322 -8.51 21.88 4.70
N LYS A 323 -9.54 22.33 3.96
CA LYS A 323 -9.66 22.09 2.52
C LYS A 323 -8.64 22.91 1.72
N TRP A 324 -8.31 24.13 2.15
CA TRP A 324 -7.17 24.88 1.63
C TRP A 324 -5.84 24.13 1.87
N SER A 325 -5.62 23.61 3.08
CA SER A 325 -4.45 22.76 3.37
C SER A 325 -4.40 21.47 2.53
N GLU A 326 -5.54 20.82 2.26
CA GLU A 326 -5.67 19.67 1.34
C GLU A 326 -5.23 20.03 -0.09
N ILE A 327 -5.61 21.21 -0.58
CA ILE A 327 -5.23 21.73 -1.90
C ILE A 327 -3.73 22.05 -1.97
N ILE A 328 -3.22 22.88 -1.05
CA ILE A 328 -1.80 23.28 -1.02
C ILE A 328 -0.88 22.08 -0.75
N ALA A 329 -1.33 21.10 0.04
CA ALA A 329 -0.62 19.83 0.16
C ALA A 329 -0.60 19.10 -1.19
N SER A 330 -1.74 18.94 -1.88
CA SER A 330 -1.79 18.19 -3.14
C SER A 330 -0.86 18.72 -4.24
N SER A 331 -0.60 20.04 -4.28
CA SER A 331 0.40 20.64 -5.17
C SER A 331 1.83 20.49 -4.65
N ASN A 332 2.08 20.79 -3.36
CA ASN A 332 3.44 21.04 -2.86
C ASN A 332 4.09 19.84 -2.15
N ILE A 333 3.35 18.78 -1.85
CA ILE A 333 3.81 17.59 -1.12
C ILE A 333 4.87 16.78 -1.87
N LYS A 334 4.72 16.70 -3.20
CA LYS A 334 5.36 15.73 -4.11
C LYS A 334 6.89 15.85 -4.12
N SER A 335 7.52 15.18 -3.17
CA SER A 335 8.97 15.26 -2.97
C SER A 335 9.63 14.08 -3.65
N LYS A 336 10.18 14.31 -4.85
CA LYS A 336 11.00 13.35 -5.58
C LYS A 336 12.47 13.75 -5.45
N ILE A 337 13.29 12.86 -4.90
CA ILE A 337 14.75 13.01 -4.89
C ILE A 337 15.39 11.71 -5.37
N LEU A 338 16.27 11.82 -6.36
CA LEU A 338 17.15 10.76 -6.82
C LEU A 338 18.56 11.09 -6.34
N LEU A 339 19.18 10.18 -5.58
CA LEU A 339 20.51 10.32 -5.00
C LEU A 339 21.42 9.20 -5.47
N VAL A 340 22.73 9.43 -5.35
CA VAL A 340 23.77 8.43 -5.51
C VAL A 340 24.68 8.49 -4.29
N GLU A 341 24.99 7.33 -3.72
CA GLU A 341 25.98 7.23 -2.66
C GLU A 341 27.39 7.28 -3.25
N PRO A 342 28.33 8.03 -2.62
CA PRO A 342 29.71 8.06 -3.07
C PRO A 342 30.38 6.72 -2.70
N PRO A 343 30.90 5.97 -3.69
CA PRO A 343 31.56 4.68 -3.44
C PRO A 343 32.77 4.84 -2.52
N GLY A 344 33.06 3.82 -1.72
CA GLY A 344 34.23 3.76 -0.86
C GLY A 344 35.54 3.95 -1.63
N PRO A 345 36.62 4.45 -1.00
CA PRO A 345 37.86 4.81 -1.70
C PRO A 345 38.50 3.66 -2.51
N SER A 346 38.33 2.41 -2.06
CA SER A 346 38.83 1.21 -2.75
C SER A 346 37.95 0.72 -3.92
N SER A 347 36.75 1.28 -4.08
CA SER A 347 35.78 0.91 -5.11
C SER A 347 35.55 2.05 -6.13
N MET A 348 36.15 3.23 -5.92
CA MET A 348 35.94 4.40 -6.77
C MET A 348 36.70 4.25 -8.11
N GLY A 349 36.05 3.59 -9.06
CA GLY A 349 36.36 3.71 -10.49
C GLY A 349 36.00 5.10 -11.00
N GLY A 350 36.85 5.68 -11.85
CA GLY A 350 36.75 7.09 -12.24
C GLY A 350 35.56 7.48 -13.12
N GLN A 351 34.74 6.54 -13.59
CA GLN A 351 33.69 6.77 -14.59
C GLN A 351 32.39 6.02 -14.27
N ILE A 352 31.24 6.60 -14.63
CA ILE A 352 29.93 5.92 -14.56
C ILE A 352 29.42 5.72 -15.99
N VAL A 353 29.17 4.45 -16.35
CA VAL A 353 28.63 4.06 -17.66
C VAL A 353 27.15 3.73 -17.50
N VAL A 354 26.29 4.42 -18.24
CA VAL A 354 24.86 4.10 -18.31
C VAL A 354 24.60 3.26 -19.54
N LYS A 355 24.32 1.97 -19.35
CA LYS A 355 23.98 1.02 -20.43
C LYS A 355 22.47 1.03 -20.64
N ASN A 356 22.03 1.27 -21.87
CA ASN A 356 20.62 1.23 -22.24
C ASN A 356 20.25 -0.15 -22.81
N ASN A 357 19.25 -0.80 -22.22
CA ASN A 357 18.54 -1.92 -22.83
C ASN A 357 17.29 -1.37 -23.54
N ASN A 358 16.67 -2.14 -24.44
CA ASN A 358 15.53 -1.68 -25.27
C ASN A 358 14.25 -1.23 -24.50
N GLN A 359 14.27 -1.21 -23.17
CA GLN A 359 13.14 -0.83 -22.30
C GLN A 359 13.51 0.17 -21.18
N PHE A 360 14.80 0.27 -20.80
CA PHE A 360 15.29 1.17 -19.74
C PHE A 360 16.83 1.12 -19.66
N ALA A 361 17.43 2.14 -19.03
CA ALA A 361 18.88 2.21 -18.83
C ALA A 361 19.29 1.98 -17.36
N ARG A 362 20.51 1.47 -17.16
CA ARG A 362 21.11 1.27 -15.83
C ARG A 362 22.52 1.82 -15.74
N ALA A 363 22.83 2.50 -14.63
CA ALA A 363 24.16 2.98 -14.29
C ALA A 363 25.05 1.88 -13.70
N PHE A 364 26.32 1.86 -14.09
CA PHE A 364 27.36 1.00 -13.56
C PHE A 364 28.64 1.82 -13.31
N LEU A 365 29.33 1.56 -12.20
CA LEU A 365 30.64 2.15 -11.91
C LEU A 365 31.72 1.41 -12.71
N HIS A 366 32.71 2.14 -13.23
CA HIS A 366 33.75 1.60 -14.11
C HIS A 366 35.10 2.34 -13.97
N GLY A 367 36.17 1.67 -14.37
CA GLY A 367 37.56 2.12 -14.20
C GLY A 367 38.23 1.55 -12.94
N ASP A 368 39.56 1.60 -12.91
CA ASP A 368 40.38 1.04 -11.83
C ASP A 368 40.30 1.88 -10.53
N SER A 369 40.55 1.21 -9.40
CA SER A 369 40.67 1.87 -8.08
C SER A 369 41.81 2.90 -8.09
N LYS A 370 41.48 4.13 -7.67
CA LYS A 370 42.46 5.19 -7.39
C LYS A 370 43.49 4.78 -6.33
N LYS A 371 44.62 5.49 -6.31
CA LYS A 371 45.76 5.29 -5.40
C LYS A 371 46.37 6.64 -4.96
N GLY A 372 46.93 6.70 -3.76
CA GLY A 372 47.61 7.89 -3.24
C GLY A 372 46.67 8.98 -2.70
N MET A 373 47.15 10.23 -2.65
CA MET A 373 46.49 11.40 -2.02
C MET A 373 45.05 11.68 -2.51
N ASP A 374 44.68 11.21 -3.70
CA ASP A 374 43.31 11.28 -4.25
C ASP A 374 42.29 10.54 -3.35
N LEU A 375 42.74 9.52 -2.60
CA LEU A 375 41.89 8.73 -1.69
C LEU A 375 41.41 9.50 -0.45
N GLU A 376 42.26 10.34 0.13
CA GLU A 376 41.93 11.14 1.32
C GLU A 376 41.01 12.31 0.94
N GLN A 377 41.36 13.02 -0.13
CA GLN A 377 40.49 14.05 -0.71
C GLN A 377 39.13 13.49 -1.14
N TRP A 378 39.09 12.23 -1.62
CA TRP A 378 37.84 11.54 -1.90
C TRP A 378 37.07 11.16 -0.62
N ALA A 379 37.74 10.75 0.45
CA ALA A 379 37.07 10.42 1.72
C ALA A 379 36.35 11.64 2.33
N ASP A 380 37.02 12.79 2.41
CA ASP A 380 36.40 14.05 2.87
C ASP A 380 35.23 14.48 1.97
N ARG A 381 35.42 14.38 0.65
CA ARG A 381 34.38 14.69 -0.34
C ARG A 381 33.19 13.74 -0.19
N ALA A 382 33.42 12.45 0.01
CA ALA A 382 32.39 11.43 0.21
C ALA A 382 31.61 11.67 1.51
N ALA A 383 32.28 12.06 2.61
CA ALA A 383 31.62 12.47 3.85
C ALA A 383 30.72 13.70 3.65
N LEU A 384 31.20 14.73 2.95
CA LEU A 384 30.41 15.92 2.60
C LEU A 384 29.22 15.60 1.68
N ILE A 385 29.38 14.67 0.74
CA ILE A 385 28.30 14.19 -0.12
C ILE A 385 27.25 13.43 0.71
N LYS A 386 27.66 12.53 1.62
CA LYS A 386 26.76 11.78 2.51
C LYS A 386 25.99 12.70 3.46
N SER A 387 26.64 13.70 4.05
CA SER A 387 25.97 14.75 4.84
C SER A 387 24.88 15.46 4.01
N LYS A 388 25.21 15.94 2.81
CA LYS A 388 24.23 16.62 1.93
C LYS A 388 23.13 15.69 1.40
N ASN A 389 23.41 14.40 1.21
CA ASN A 389 22.38 13.39 0.92
C ASN A 389 21.43 13.24 2.12
N ASN A 390 21.95 13.13 3.33
CA ASN A 390 21.17 13.00 4.57
C ASN A 390 20.24 14.20 4.81
N ASP A 391 20.73 15.44 4.66
CA ASP A 391 19.92 16.65 4.80
C ASP A 391 18.73 16.68 3.83
N ARG A 392 18.96 16.24 2.58
CA ARG A 392 17.94 16.15 1.53
C ARG A 392 16.90 15.08 1.82
N ILE A 393 17.36 13.90 2.26
CA ILE A 393 16.48 12.79 2.68
C ILE A 393 15.56 13.27 3.81
N LEU A 394 16.13 13.88 4.86
CA LEU A 394 15.42 14.39 6.03
C LEU A 394 14.40 15.48 5.66
N SER A 395 14.82 16.46 4.87
CA SER A 395 13.95 17.56 4.41
C SER A 395 12.76 17.05 3.58
N ALA A 396 13.00 16.13 2.64
CA ALA A 396 11.95 15.57 1.79
C ALA A 396 10.94 14.72 2.57
N ILE A 397 11.40 13.87 3.49
CA ILE A 397 10.49 13.05 4.29
C ILE A 397 9.67 13.91 5.26
N GLU A 398 10.26 14.91 5.93
CA GLU A 398 9.51 15.81 6.80
C GLU A 398 8.47 16.63 6.02
N LYS A 399 8.86 17.25 4.90
CA LYS A 399 7.94 18.02 4.05
C LYS A 399 6.77 17.15 3.59
N SER A 400 7.07 15.92 3.20
CA SER A 400 6.06 14.98 2.71
C SER A 400 5.13 14.51 3.83
N LEU A 401 5.64 14.09 4.99
CA LEU A 401 4.82 13.66 6.12
C LEU A 401 3.84 14.76 6.57
N ARG A 402 4.32 16.02 6.68
CA ARG A 402 3.49 17.20 7.00
C ARG A 402 2.36 17.40 5.99
N GLY A 403 2.62 17.22 4.70
CA GLY A 403 1.60 17.29 3.64
C GLY A 403 0.65 16.08 3.62
N VAL A 404 1.17 14.88 3.86
CA VAL A 404 0.43 13.60 3.79
C VAL A 404 -0.81 13.65 4.68
N ALA A 405 -0.73 14.30 5.85
CA ALA A 405 -1.82 14.51 6.80
C ALA A 405 -3.15 15.02 6.18
N PHE A 406 -3.10 15.72 5.03
CA PHE A 406 -4.25 16.29 4.36
C PHE A 406 -4.66 15.56 3.06
N VAL A 407 -3.85 14.62 2.56
CA VAL A 407 -4.15 13.84 1.35
C VAL A 407 -5.32 12.88 1.63
N ARG A 408 -6.19 12.67 0.64
CA ARG A 408 -7.39 11.82 0.75
C ARG A 408 -7.35 10.69 -0.28
N GLY A 409 -7.84 9.52 0.11
CA GLY A 409 -7.66 8.26 -0.62
C GLY A 409 -6.76 7.30 0.15
N HIS A 410 -6.44 6.14 -0.41
CA HIS A 410 -5.60 5.16 0.28
C HIS A 410 -4.12 5.49 0.07
N LEU A 411 -3.34 5.45 1.14
CA LEU A 411 -1.91 5.72 1.12
C LEU A 411 -1.12 4.52 1.66
N ARG A 412 0.07 4.29 1.12
CA ARG A 412 0.97 3.20 1.54
C ARG A 412 2.42 3.70 1.54
N MET A 413 3.11 3.53 2.66
CA MET A 413 4.56 3.71 2.76
C MET A 413 5.25 2.34 2.67
N ARG A 414 6.28 2.23 1.83
CA ARG A 414 7.17 1.06 1.74
C ARG A 414 8.60 1.56 1.45
N VAL A 415 9.61 0.90 1.99
CA VAL A 415 10.95 0.89 1.38
C VAL A 415 11.04 -0.35 0.51
N ASN A 416 11.55 -0.21 -0.70
CA ASN A 416 11.87 -1.32 -1.58
C ASN A 416 13.38 -1.38 -1.84
N ILE A 417 13.92 -2.57 -2.09
CA ILE A 417 15.33 -2.83 -2.39
C ILE A 417 15.40 -3.72 -3.64
N GLY A 418 16.28 -3.37 -4.58
CA GLY A 418 16.29 -3.97 -5.92
C GLY A 418 17.36 -3.36 -6.82
N SER A 419 16.96 -3.00 -8.04
CA SER A 419 17.79 -2.27 -9.00
C SER A 419 17.16 -0.94 -9.36
N PHE A 420 17.93 0.14 -9.37
CA PHE A 420 17.47 1.43 -9.90
C PHE A 420 17.69 1.50 -11.41
N VAL A 421 16.68 1.98 -12.13
CA VAL A 421 16.69 2.15 -13.59
C VAL A 421 16.26 3.56 -13.97
N LEU A 422 16.85 4.08 -15.05
CA LEU A 422 16.54 5.36 -15.65
C LEU A 422 15.62 5.13 -16.85
N ASP A 423 14.46 5.77 -16.82
CA ASP A 423 13.49 5.78 -17.92
C ASP A 423 13.73 7.00 -18.84
N GLU A 424 14.14 8.14 -18.29
CA GLU A 424 14.54 9.35 -19.03
C GLU A 424 15.74 10.02 -18.36
N TYR A 425 16.78 10.39 -19.12
CA TYR A 425 18.00 10.98 -18.56
C TYR A 425 18.77 11.80 -19.61
N ARG A 426 19.52 12.82 -19.16
CA ARG A 426 20.46 13.57 -20.02
C ARG A 426 21.73 12.75 -20.22
N ARG A 427 22.18 12.56 -21.46
CA ARG A 427 23.47 11.92 -21.82
C ARG A 427 24.68 12.69 -21.26
N PRO A 428 25.89 12.10 -21.21
CA PRO A 428 27.10 12.81 -20.83
C PRO A 428 27.37 14.01 -21.75
N LYS A 429 28.06 15.03 -21.22
CA LYS A 429 28.53 16.18 -21.98
C LYS A 429 29.54 15.72 -23.04
N ASP A 430 29.62 16.47 -24.14
CA ASP A 430 30.59 16.26 -25.23
C ASP A 430 30.54 14.86 -25.89
N ASP A 431 29.34 14.23 -25.91
CA ASP A 431 29.07 12.87 -26.39
C ASP A 431 30.00 11.77 -25.83
N LYS A 432 30.53 11.98 -24.62
CA LYS A 432 31.38 11.02 -23.92
C LYS A 432 30.64 9.71 -23.62
N PRO A 433 31.33 8.55 -23.61
CA PRO A 433 30.71 7.24 -23.34
C PRO A 433 30.34 7.03 -21.85
N SER A 434 30.74 7.95 -20.96
CA SER A 434 30.61 7.84 -19.52
C SER A 434 30.53 9.21 -18.86
N TYR A 435 29.80 9.30 -17.74
CA TYR A 435 29.79 10.47 -16.87
C TYR A 435 30.99 10.46 -15.91
N ALA A 436 31.43 11.64 -15.48
CA ALA A 436 32.12 11.76 -14.20
C ALA A 436 31.11 11.55 -13.04
N PHE A 437 31.58 11.14 -11.85
CA PHE A 437 30.69 10.93 -10.68
C PHE A 437 29.82 12.16 -10.37
N GLU A 438 30.42 13.35 -10.39
CA GLU A 438 29.70 14.60 -10.11
C GLU A 438 28.70 14.97 -11.22
N GLU A 439 29.03 14.70 -12.47
CA GLU A 439 28.15 14.94 -13.61
C GLU A 439 26.92 14.02 -13.60
N PHE A 440 27.11 12.76 -13.19
CA PHE A 440 26.02 11.81 -12.94
C PHE A 440 25.15 12.29 -11.77
N ARG A 441 25.77 12.80 -10.70
CA ARG A 441 25.08 13.35 -9.52
C ARG A 441 24.28 14.62 -9.86
N GLU A 442 24.81 15.51 -10.70
CA GLU A 442 24.07 16.63 -11.33
C GLU A 442 22.87 16.13 -12.14
N MET A 443 23.08 15.12 -12.99
CA MET A 443 22.06 14.55 -13.87
C MET A 443 20.89 13.95 -13.09
N LEU A 444 21.14 13.24 -11.98
CA LEU A 444 20.09 12.71 -11.10
C LEU A 444 19.24 13.81 -10.43
N MET A 445 19.80 14.99 -10.19
CA MET A 445 19.08 16.13 -9.61
C MET A 445 18.26 16.94 -10.62
N HIS A 446 18.39 16.67 -11.92
CA HIS A 446 17.69 17.42 -12.97
C HIS A 446 16.20 17.04 -13.04
N GLU A 447 15.30 18.02 -13.10
CA GLU A 447 13.85 17.78 -12.98
C GLU A 447 13.26 16.81 -14.01
N GLN A 448 13.83 16.82 -15.22
CA GLN A 448 13.41 15.95 -16.32
C GLN A 448 13.89 14.50 -16.17
N THR A 449 14.89 14.22 -15.33
CA THR A 449 15.44 12.86 -15.16
C THR A 449 14.41 11.97 -14.48
N LYS A 450 13.91 10.94 -15.16
CA LYS A 450 12.97 9.95 -14.63
C LYS A 450 13.66 8.60 -14.40
N GLY A 451 13.34 8.00 -13.26
CA GLY A 451 13.81 6.68 -12.90
C GLY A 451 13.05 6.13 -11.70
N ARG A 452 13.17 4.82 -11.51
CA ARG A 452 12.38 4.02 -10.56
C ARG A 452 13.19 2.82 -10.09
N LEU A 453 12.84 2.30 -8.92
CA LEU A 453 13.31 0.99 -8.48
C LEU A 453 12.46 -0.13 -9.11
N VAL A 454 13.10 -1.18 -9.60
CA VAL A 454 12.48 -2.43 -10.08
C VAL A 454 13.03 -3.62 -9.28
N PRO A 455 12.28 -4.74 -9.19
CA PRO A 455 12.89 -6.00 -8.79
C PRO A 455 14.03 -6.36 -9.75
N GLY A 456 15.01 -7.10 -9.28
CA GLY A 456 16.25 -7.43 -9.98
C GLY A 456 17.48 -7.22 -9.11
N LEU A 457 17.53 -7.81 -7.91
CA LEU A 457 18.72 -7.81 -7.05
C LEU A 457 19.96 -8.33 -7.81
N LYS A 458 21.15 -7.85 -7.43
CA LYS A 458 22.41 -8.08 -8.16
C LYS A 458 22.96 -9.51 -7.97
N THR A 459 22.55 -10.19 -6.91
CA THR A 459 23.03 -11.52 -6.45
C THR A 459 22.26 -12.67 -7.11
N ASN A 460 22.88 -13.84 -7.28
CA ASN A 460 22.16 -15.03 -7.74
C ASN A 460 21.23 -15.59 -6.65
N GLN A 461 20.26 -16.43 -7.04
CA GLN A 461 19.22 -16.92 -6.13
C GLN A 461 19.78 -17.61 -4.88
N ASP A 462 20.77 -18.49 -5.06
CA ASP A 462 21.16 -19.44 -4.02
C ASP A 462 22.07 -18.78 -2.99
N GLU A 463 22.97 -17.88 -3.43
CA GLU A 463 23.67 -16.93 -2.55
C GLU A 463 22.69 -16.02 -1.81
N LEU A 464 21.71 -15.42 -2.52
CA LEU A 464 20.74 -14.48 -1.97
C LEU A 464 19.92 -15.10 -0.83
N LEU A 465 19.44 -16.32 -1.03
CA LEU A 465 18.69 -17.06 -0.01
C LEU A 465 19.59 -17.56 1.12
N ALA A 466 20.78 -18.09 0.82
CA ALA A 466 21.73 -18.52 1.84
C ALA A 466 22.15 -17.35 2.77
N SER A 467 22.44 -16.17 2.21
CA SER A 467 22.70 -14.95 2.98
C SER A 467 21.52 -14.61 3.90
N CYS A 468 20.28 -14.62 3.39
CA CYS A 468 19.10 -14.34 4.22
C CYS A 468 18.90 -15.39 5.33
N PHE A 469 19.11 -16.68 5.06
CA PHE A 469 18.95 -17.75 6.05
C PHE A 469 20.05 -17.74 7.13
N GLN A 470 21.25 -17.23 6.81
CA GLN A 470 22.37 -17.11 7.75
C GLN A 470 22.37 -15.80 8.54
N ALA A 471 21.61 -14.78 8.12
CA ALA A 471 21.61 -13.43 8.71
C ALA A 471 20.87 -13.30 10.05
N THR A 472 21.04 -14.26 10.97
CA THR A 472 20.38 -14.30 12.30
C THR A 472 20.74 -13.12 13.22
N ALA A 473 21.80 -12.36 12.89
CA ALA A 473 22.16 -11.11 13.57
C ALA A 473 21.27 -9.91 13.17
N LEU A 474 20.62 -9.95 11.99
CA LEU A 474 19.78 -8.88 11.43
C LEU A 474 18.31 -9.30 11.29
N LEU A 475 18.04 -10.59 11.08
CA LEU A 475 16.72 -11.14 10.79
C LEU A 475 16.27 -12.11 11.89
N GLU A 476 15.07 -11.90 12.41
CA GLU A 476 14.33 -12.88 13.23
C GLU A 476 13.11 -13.40 12.46
N SER A 477 12.64 -14.61 12.78
CA SER A 477 11.47 -15.19 12.12
C SER A 477 10.18 -14.44 12.48
N TYR A 478 9.35 -14.17 11.47
CA TYR A 478 8.17 -13.30 11.58
C TYR A 478 7.11 -13.80 12.59
N GLU A 479 6.90 -15.13 12.68
CA GLU A 479 5.89 -15.74 13.56
C GLU A 479 6.42 -16.02 14.98
N SER A 480 7.67 -16.49 15.08
CA SER A 480 8.33 -16.82 16.35
C SER A 480 9.85 -16.75 16.18
N ALA A 481 10.53 -16.08 17.10
CA ALA A 481 12.00 -15.96 17.12
C ALA A 481 12.72 -17.32 17.27
N THR A 482 12.01 -18.40 17.63
CA THR A 482 12.58 -19.76 17.75
C THR A 482 12.51 -20.59 16.46
N ARG A 483 11.84 -20.13 15.40
CA ARG A 483 11.74 -20.83 14.10
C ARG A 483 12.91 -20.41 13.21
N ALA A 484 13.66 -21.37 12.67
CA ALA A 484 14.80 -21.13 11.80
C ALA A 484 14.40 -20.35 10.53
N LEU A 485 15.26 -19.44 10.06
CA LEU A 485 14.98 -18.51 8.96
C LEU A 485 14.72 -19.22 7.61
N GLU A 486 15.36 -20.36 7.41
CA GLU A 486 15.13 -21.33 6.31
C GLU A 486 13.70 -21.91 6.27
N ARG A 487 12.95 -21.90 7.38
CA ARG A 487 11.64 -22.57 7.51
C ARG A 487 10.45 -21.63 7.50
N ALA A 488 10.62 -20.35 7.18
CA ALA A 488 9.53 -19.38 7.14
C ALA A 488 8.53 -19.70 6.01
N GLU A 489 7.22 -19.61 6.28
CA GLU A 489 6.20 -19.98 5.28
C GLU A 489 6.09 -18.91 4.17
N PRO A 490 6.11 -19.31 2.88
CA PRO A 490 5.90 -18.35 1.79
C PRO A 490 4.45 -17.83 1.73
N ALA A 491 4.31 -16.53 1.49
CA ALA A 491 3.05 -15.86 1.17
C ALA A 491 2.92 -15.66 -0.35
N PHE A 492 1.69 -15.75 -0.87
CA PHE A 492 1.40 -15.71 -2.30
C PHE A 492 0.43 -14.60 -2.67
N SER A 493 0.77 -13.82 -3.69
CA SER A 493 -0.15 -12.89 -4.34
C SER A 493 0.06 -12.86 -5.85
N VAL A 494 -0.91 -12.34 -6.58
CA VAL A 494 -0.88 -12.23 -8.04
C VAL A 494 -1.48 -10.91 -8.51
N ASN A 495 -0.95 -10.39 -9.61
CA ASN A 495 -1.33 -9.10 -10.16
C ASN A 495 -1.61 -9.26 -11.65
N PHE A 496 -2.82 -8.90 -12.08
CA PHE A 496 -3.26 -8.99 -13.47
C PHE A 496 -3.35 -7.61 -14.11
N GLU A 497 -2.83 -7.50 -15.32
CA GLU A 497 -3.04 -6.39 -16.25
C GLU A 497 -3.87 -6.91 -17.45
N PHE A 498 -4.72 -6.05 -17.99
CA PHE A 498 -5.74 -6.44 -18.98
C PHE A 498 -5.48 -5.80 -20.34
N LEU A 499 -6.15 -6.32 -21.38
CA LEU A 499 -6.11 -5.84 -22.76
C LEU A 499 -7.19 -4.78 -23.03
N GLY A 500 -6.80 -3.75 -23.79
CA GLY A 500 -7.69 -2.82 -24.48
C GLY A 500 -7.76 -1.44 -23.84
N SER A 501 -7.91 -0.40 -24.66
CA SER A 501 -7.73 1.03 -24.31
C SER A 501 -8.50 1.54 -23.07
N ASN A 502 -9.65 0.96 -22.73
CA ASN A 502 -10.41 1.31 -21.53
C ASN A 502 -9.92 0.59 -20.25
N ASN A 503 -9.07 -0.41 -20.42
CA ASN A 503 -8.54 -1.34 -19.41
C ASN A 503 -7.01 -1.28 -19.26
N ASP A 504 -6.26 -0.60 -20.13
CA ASP A 504 -4.79 -0.52 -20.09
C ASP A 504 -4.21 0.04 -18.77
N LEU A 505 -5.06 0.66 -17.94
CA LEU A 505 -4.75 1.13 -16.58
C LEU A 505 -5.54 0.40 -15.48
N LEU A 506 -6.35 -0.61 -15.79
CA LEU A 506 -7.04 -1.40 -14.77
C LEU A 506 -6.18 -2.59 -14.35
N ARG A 507 -6.00 -2.77 -13.04
CA ARG A 507 -5.22 -3.84 -12.43
C ARG A 507 -6.04 -4.55 -11.38
N LEU A 508 -5.92 -5.88 -11.33
CA LEU A 508 -6.51 -6.71 -10.28
C LEU A 508 -5.39 -7.36 -9.48
N GLU A 509 -5.32 -7.05 -8.19
CA GLU A 509 -4.44 -7.72 -7.25
C GLU A 509 -5.24 -8.73 -6.41
N ALA A 510 -4.68 -9.92 -6.18
CA ALA A 510 -5.29 -10.95 -5.34
C ALA A 510 -4.25 -11.61 -4.41
N GLU A 511 -4.65 -11.85 -3.17
CA GLU A 511 -3.88 -12.57 -2.14
C GLU A 511 -4.43 -13.98 -1.96
N PHE A 512 -3.53 -14.94 -1.70
CA PHE A 512 -3.90 -16.31 -1.33
C PHE A 512 -3.34 -16.67 0.05
N ALA A 513 -4.15 -17.31 0.88
CA ALA A 513 -3.70 -17.88 2.14
C ALA A 513 -4.35 -19.23 2.42
N ARG A 514 -3.66 -20.05 3.23
CA ARG A 514 -4.16 -21.30 3.76
C ARG A 514 -4.99 -21.02 5.01
N CYS A 515 -6.28 -21.36 5.01
CA CYS A 515 -7.09 -21.32 6.23
C CYS A 515 -6.58 -22.38 7.23
N PRO A 516 -6.61 -22.11 8.56
CA PRO A 516 -6.17 -23.09 9.56
C PRO A 516 -6.92 -24.43 9.43
N GLY A 517 -6.18 -25.51 9.18
CA GLY A 517 -6.74 -26.85 8.94
C GLY A 517 -7.12 -27.17 7.49
N ALA A 518 -7.09 -26.21 6.57
CA ALA A 518 -7.31 -26.45 5.14
C ALA A 518 -6.05 -26.99 4.45
N GLN A 519 -6.23 -27.85 3.43
CA GLN A 519 -5.13 -28.35 2.58
C GLN A 519 -4.90 -27.50 1.32
N GLU A 520 -5.81 -26.56 1.04
CA GLU A 520 -5.86 -25.69 -0.13
C GLU A 520 -5.64 -24.22 0.26
N TYR A 521 -5.29 -23.40 -0.74
CA TYR A 521 -5.10 -21.96 -0.58
C TYR A 521 -6.31 -21.23 -1.19
N GLU A 522 -7.01 -20.47 -0.36
CA GLU A 522 -8.16 -19.67 -0.79
C GLU A 522 -7.74 -18.22 -1.08
N VAL A 523 -8.46 -17.56 -2.00
CA VAL A 523 -8.26 -16.15 -2.31
C VAL A 523 -8.88 -15.28 -1.20
N THR A 524 -8.08 -14.90 -0.22
CA THR A 524 -8.49 -14.11 0.95
C THR A 524 -8.90 -12.69 0.57
N GLN A 525 -8.23 -12.09 -0.42
CA GLN A 525 -8.51 -10.73 -0.84
C GLN A 525 -8.37 -10.55 -2.35
N ARG A 526 -9.20 -9.64 -2.88
CA ARG A 526 -9.18 -9.13 -4.26
C ARG A 526 -9.31 -7.62 -4.19
N ARG A 527 -8.48 -6.87 -4.91
CA ARG A 527 -8.55 -5.40 -4.98
C ARG A 527 -8.40 -4.93 -6.43
N TRP A 528 -9.33 -4.09 -6.89
CA TRP A 528 -9.22 -3.41 -8.17
C TRP A 528 -8.48 -2.09 -7.99
N LEU A 529 -7.41 -1.89 -8.73
CA LEU A 529 -6.60 -0.66 -8.77
C LEU A 529 -6.69 -0.02 -10.15
N ARG A 530 -6.70 1.30 -10.20
CA ARG A 530 -6.43 2.06 -11.42
C ARG A 530 -5.43 3.17 -11.10
N PRO A 531 -4.22 3.24 -11.70
CA PRO A 531 -3.33 4.38 -11.55
C PRO A 531 -4.06 5.68 -11.89
N ARG A 532 -4.04 6.64 -10.96
CA ARG A 532 -4.88 7.85 -10.96
C ARG A 532 -4.90 8.52 -12.34
N SER A 533 -6.05 8.43 -13.02
CA SER A 533 -6.23 8.86 -14.41
C SER A 533 -7.27 9.98 -14.47
N GLY A 534 -6.80 11.23 -14.55
CA GLY A 534 -7.57 12.40 -15.00
C GLY A 534 -8.90 12.69 -14.27
N GLY A 535 -8.85 13.16 -13.03
CA GLY A 535 -10.04 13.50 -12.22
C GLY A 535 -9.95 14.84 -11.50
N GLN A 536 -9.56 15.90 -12.23
CA GLN A 536 -9.17 17.24 -11.75
C GLN A 536 -7.89 17.27 -10.87
N THR A 537 -7.16 18.38 -10.94
CA THR A 537 -5.84 18.64 -10.30
C THR A 537 -4.71 17.64 -10.59
N ILE A 538 -4.00 17.90 -11.69
CA ILE A 538 -2.53 17.89 -11.86
C ILE A 538 -1.69 16.72 -11.25
N ASP A 539 -1.05 15.99 -12.20
CA ASP A 539 0.18 15.20 -12.07
C ASP A 539 0.15 13.86 -11.29
N LYS A 540 0.82 12.86 -11.87
CA LYS A 540 0.77 11.43 -11.50
C LYS A 540 1.75 10.99 -10.40
N ARG A 541 2.53 11.91 -9.81
CA ARG A 541 3.66 11.54 -8.91
C ARG A 541 3.19 11.11 -7.52
N SER A 542 3.86 10.09 -6.98
CA SER A 542 3.77 9.68 -5.58
C SER A 542 4.08 10.84 -4.63
N PRO A 543 3.33 11.02 -3.51
CA PRO A 543 3.61 12.00 -2.46
C PRO A 543 5.08 12.10 -2.02
N LEU A 544 5.78 10.98 -1.89
CA LEU A 544 7.22 10.91 -1.61
C LEU A 544 7.85 9.83 -2.49
N GLN A 545 8.97 10.14 -3.15
CA GLN A 545 9.89 9.18 -3.77
C GLN A 545 11.33 9.60 -3.44
N ILE A 546 11.99 8.90 -2.51
CA ILE A 546 13.43 9.02 -2.28
C ILE A 546 14.06 7.74 -2.81
N ALA A 547 14.83 7.83 -3.89
CA ALA A 547 15.60 6.70 -4.42
C ALA A 547 17.10 6.96 -4.25
N VAL A 548 17.83 5.93 -3.84
CA VAL A 548 19.26 5.97 -3.57
C VAL A 548 19.93 4.88 -4.39
N VAL A 549 20.76 5.30 -5.35
CA VAL A 549 21.62 4.43 -6.15
C VAL A 549 22.89 4.13 -5.37
N ASP A 550 23.22 2.86 -5.20
CA ASP A 550 24.44 2.42 -4.53
C ASP A 550 25.19 1.44 -5.43
N PHE A 551 26.45 1.75 -5.72
CA PHE A 551 27.30 0.90 -6.55
C PHE A 551 27.91 -0.28 -5.77
N GLU A 552 28.08 -0.14 -4.46
CA GLU A 552 28.64 -1.17 -3.56
C GLU A 552 27.54 -2.04 -2.92
N ARG A 553 26.37 -1.45 -2.61
CA ARG A 553 25.21 -2.15 -2.00
C ARG A 553 24.11 -2.45 -3.03
N SER A 554 22.93 -2.91 -2.62
CA SER A 554 21.73 -2.92 -3.46
C SER A 554 21.05 -1.54 -3.49
N ASP A 555 20.45 -1.18 -4.62
CA ASP A 555 19.74 0.09 -4.79
C ASP A 555 18.43 0.06 -3.97
N TRP A 556 18.04 1.18 -3.35
CA TRP A 556 16.80 1.25 -2.53
C TRP A 556 15.95 2.49 -2.78
N GLN A 557 14.65 2.39 -2.51
CA GLN A 557 13.68 3.47 -2.66
C GLN A 557 12.67 3.49 -1.52
N LEU A 558 12.64 4.58 -0.74
CA LEU A 558 11.55 4.92 0.18
C LEU A 558 10.46 5.66 -0.59
N GLU A 559 9.22 5.18 -0.51
CA GLU A 559 8.11 5.76 -1.23
C GLU A 559 6.84 5.84 -0.37
N ILE A 560 6.05 6.91 -0.55
CA ILE A 560 4.66 6.99 -0.11
C ILE A 560 3.80 7.08 -1.37
N LYS A 561 3.09 6.00 -1.69
CA LYS A 561 2.18 5.91 -2.84
C LYS A 561 0.76 6.29 -2.47
N SER A 562 0.04 6.89 -3.43
CA SER A 562 -1.42 7.02 -3.40
C SER A 562 -2.04 5.94 -4.28
N LEU A 563 -3.02 5.21 -3.73
CA LEU A 563 -3.67 4.05 -4.37
C LEU A 563 -5.16 4.35 -4.58
N ASP A 564 -5.55 4.55 -5.85
CA ASP A 564 -6.95 4.74 -6.23
C ASP A 564 -7.61 3.35 -6.44
N PHE A 565 -8.13 2.78 -5.36
CA PHE A 565 -8.95 1.57 -5.41
C PHE A 565 -10.30 1.87 -6.09
N GLN A 566 -10.67 1.06 -7.06
CA GLN A 566 -11.96 1.15 -7.75
C GLN A 566 -13.01 0.30 -7.05
N GLU A 567 -14.20 0.84 -6.84
CA GLU A 567 -15.31 0.04 -6.29
C GLU A 567 -15.73 -1.03 -7.31
N ALA A 568 -15.88 -2.28 -6.85
CA ALA A 568 -16.18 -3.41 -7.74
C ALA A 568 -17.50 -3.24 -8.53
N SER A 569 -18.44 -2.42 -8.04
CA SER A 569 -19.68 -2.07 -8.74
C SER A 569 -19.45 -1.31 -10.06
N LEU A 570 -18.39 -0.50 -10.13
CA LEU A 570 -17.98 0.30 -11.29
C LEU A 570 -17.16 -0.50 -12.31
N ILE A 571 -16.72 -1.71 -11.95
CA ILE A 571 -15.98 -2.62 -12.84
C ILE A 571 -16.98 -3.38 -13.72
N ASP A 572 -16.61 -3.62 -14.98
CA ASP A 572 -17.43 -4.41 -15.90
C ASP A 572 -17.79 -5.81 -15.34
N SER A 573 -18.95 -6.31 -15.76
CA SER A 573 -19.51 -7.61 -15.41
C SER A 573 -18.61 -8.81 -15.78
N ALA A 574 -17.96 -8.81 -16.95
CA ALA A 574 -17.06 -9.89 -17.36
C ALA A 574 -15.76 -9.86 -16.57
N LEU A 575 -15.20 -8.67 -16.31
CA LEU A 575 -14.01 -8.50 -15.45
C LEU A 575 -14.29 -8.87 -13.97
N ARG A 576 -15.47 -8.52 -13.44
CA ARG A 576 -15.93 -9.03 -12.13
C ARG A 576 -15.99 -10.56 -12.12
N SER A 577 -16.63 -11.15 -13.13
CA SER A 577 -16.74 -12.62 -13.27
C SER A 577 -15.36 -13.28 -13.37
N PHE A 578 -14.42 -12.68 -14.11
CA PHE A 578 -13.02 -13.11 -14.14
C PHE A 578 -12.39 -13.13 -12.74
N SER A 579 -12.58 -12.09 -11.92
CA SER A 579 -11.99 -12.07 -10.57
C SER A 579 -12.48 -13.21 -9.67
N HIS A 580 -13.71 -13.69 -9.87
CA HIS A 580 -14.25 -14.87 -9.18
C HIS A 580 -13.80 -16.21 -9.80
N SER A 581 -13.24 -16.21 -11.01
CA SER A 581 -12.69 -17.39 -11.70
C SER A 581 -11.21 -17.69 -11.38
N ILE A 582 -10.52 -16.78 -10.70
CA ILE A 582 -9.14 -16.95 -10.25
C ILE A 582 -9.10 -18.03 -9.16
N ASN A 583 -8.32 -19.09 -9.41
CA ASN A 583 -8.10 -20.22 -8.51
C ASN A 583 -6.60 -20.50 -8.33
N PHE A 584 -6.23 -21.14 -7.22
CA PHE A 584 -4.86 -21.49 -6.91
C PHE A 584 -4.56 -22.98 -7.18
N ARG A 585 -3.43 -23.27 -7.80
CA ARG A 585 -2.88 -24.60 -8.05
C ARG A 585 -1.75 -24.85 -7.06
N ARG A 586 -1.95 -25.80 -6.16
CA ARG A 586 -0.86 -26.34 -5.33
C ARG A 586 0.13 -27.09 -6.23
N THR A 587 1.42 -26.85 -6.02
CA THR A 587 2.53 -27.62 -6.58
C THR A 587 3.26 -28.37 -5.46
N GLU A 588 4.09 -29.35 -5.81
CA GLU A 588 4.79 -30.20 -4.83
C GLU A 588 5.77 -29.37 -3.99
N ASN A 589 6.62 -28.57 -4.66
CA ASN A 589 7.64 -27.74 -4.03
C ASN A 589 7.09 -26.36 -3.59
N MET A 590 5.78 -26.22 -3.41
CA MET A 590 5.14 -24.92 -3.15
C MET A 590 5.69 -24.19 -1.91
N ASN A 591 6.09 -24.93 -0.86
CA ASN A 591 6.58 -24.34 0.39
C ASN A 591 8.05 -23.87 0.31
N ASP A 592 8.72 -24.06 -0.82
CA ASP A 592 10.12 -23.73 -1.05
C ASP A 592 10.24 -22.61 -2.09
N ILE A 593 10.87 -21.49 -1.72
CA ILE A 593 11.07 -20.34 -2.61
C ILE A 593 12.33 -20.48 -3.50
N SER A 594 13.22 -21.43 -3.20
CA SER A 594 14.37 -21.78 -4.05
C SER A 594 13.98 -22.69 -5.22
N ALA A 595 12.88 -23.43 -5.07
CA ALA A 595 12.37 -24.33 -6.10
C ALA A 595 12.07 -23.60 -7.43
N PRO A 596 12.33 -24.24 -8.59
CA PRO A 596 12.16 -23.64 -9.91
C PRO A 596 10.79 -22.97 -10.12
N PRO A 597 10.72 -21.86 -10.88
CA PRO A 597 9.51 -21.09 -11.03
C PRO A 597 8.43 -21.85 -11.81
N GLN A 598 7.33 -22.14 -11.11
CA GLN A 598 6.14 -22.82 -11.60
C GLN A 598 4.92 -21.93 -11.43
N ARG A 599 4.03 -21.95 -12.42
CA ARG A 599 2.77 -21.20 -12.45
C ARG A 599 1.75 -21.81 -11.48
N LYS A 600 1.30 -21.00 -10.53
CA LYS A 600 0.37 -21.39 -9.47
C LYS A 600 -1.04 -20.87 -9.70
N VAL A 601 -1.26 -19.89 -10.59
CA VAL A 601 -2.57 -19.26 -10.75
C VAL A 601 -3.31 -19.72 -12.01
N ILE A 602 -4.51 -20.27 -11.80
CA ILE A 602 -5.44 -20.76 -12.82
C ILE A 602 -6.53 -19.71 -13.08
N PHE A 603 -6.81 -19.46 -14.36
CA PHE A 603 -7.93 -18.64 -14.84
C PHE A 603 -8.25 -19.03 -16.30
N PRO A 604 -9.43 -18.65 -16.85
CA PRO A 604 -9.82 -19.01 -18.22
C PRO A 604 -8.87 -18.43 -19.28
N ALA A 605 -8.44 -19.24 -20.26
CA ALA A 605 -7.52 -18.80 -21.31
C ALA A 605 -8.08 -17.67 -22.21
N THR A 606 -9.40 -17.60 -22.32
CA THR A 606 -10.19 -16.56 -23.02
C THR A 606 -10.29 -15.24 -22.25
N ALA A 607 -9.80 -15.16 -21.01
CA ALA A 607 -9.80 -13.92 -20.25
C ALA A 607 -8.89 -12.86 -20.90
N PRO A 608 -9.29 -11.57 -20.92
CA PRO A 608 -8.54 -10.49 -21.58
C PRO A 608 -7.31 -10.04 -20.75
N VAL A 609 -6.57 -10.97 -20.16
CA VAL A 609 -5.28 -10.72 -19.48
C VAL A 609 -4.19 -10.52 -20.53
N SER A 610 -3.47 -9.41 -20.44
CA SER A 610 -2.28 -9.11 -21.24
C SER A 610 -1.02 -9.68 -20.58
N ARG A 611 -0.92 -9.50 -19.27
CA ARG A 611 0.26 -9.80 -18.45
C ARG A 611 -0.18 -10.13 -17.02
N PHE A 612 0.51 -11.04 -16.34
CA PHE A 612 0.35 -11.21 -14.89
C PHE A 612 1.67 -11.54 -14.20
N VAL A 613 1.78 -11.15 -12.93
CA VAL A 613 2.96 -11.38 -12.09
C VAL A 613 2.52 -12.13 -10.84
N GLU A 614 3.02 -13.35 -10.66
CA GLU A 614 2.94 -14.08 -9.39
C GLU A 614 4.07 -13.62 -8.46
N LYS A 615 3.73 -13.22 -7.24
CA LYS A 615 4.69 -12.93 -6.17
C LYS A 615 4.68 -14.07 -5.16
N THR A 616 5.83 -14.67 -4.95
CA THR A 616 6.09 -15.59 -3.83
C THR A 616 7.08 -14.90 -2.90
N ALA A 617 6.71 -14.71 -1.62
CA ALA A 617 7.48 -13.90 -0.69
C ALA A 617 7.67 -14.58 0.66
N ILE A 618 8.86 -14.45 1.24
CA ILE A 618 9.15 -14.84 2.63
C ILE A 618 9.30 -13.59 3.48
N ARG A 619 8.74 -13.62 4.68
CA ARG A 619 8.73 -12.53 5.65
C ARG A 619 9.57 -12.85 6.88
N TYR A 620 10.38 -11.89 7.25
CA TYR A 620 11.17 -11.82 8.47
C TYR A 620 10.81 -10.54 9.23
N ARG A 621 11.31 -10.42 10.46
CA ARG A 621 11.30 -9.16 11.21
C ARG A 621 12.75 -8.69 11.35
N LEU A 622 12.99 -7.39 11.24
CA LEU A 622 14.33 -6.84 11.50
C LEU A 622 14.59 -6.86 13.01
N MET A 623 15.67 -7.54 13.41
CA MET A 623 15.93 -7.96 14.78
C MET A 623 15.84 -6.79 15.79
N GLY A 624 15.09 -6.99 16.86
CA GLY A 624 14.89 -5.99 17.92
C GLY A 624 13.94 -4.84 17.54
N THR A 625 13.29 -4.91 16.38
CA THR A 625 12.32 -3.90 15.92
C THR A 625 10.94 -4.52 15.64
N LYS A 626 10.03 -3.73 15.05
CA LYS A 626 8.73 -4.19 14.54
C LYS A 626 8.61 -4.06 13.02
N TYR A 627 9.73 -3.80 12.32
CA TYR A 627 9.77 -3.79 10.87
C TYR A 627 9.67 -5.20 10.32
N THR A 628 8.77 -5.39 9.34
CA THR A 628 8.78 -6.56 8.47
C THR A 628 9.80 -6.33 7.37
N PHE A 629 10.71 -7.29 7.19
CA PHE A 629 11.55 -7.40 6.00
C PHE A 629 11.02 -8.55 5.15
N GLU A 630 10.71 -8.28 3.90
CA GLU A 630 10.11 -9.25 2.99
C GLU A 630 10.99 -9.41 1.76
N ILE A 631 11.53 -10.61 1.54
CA ILE A 631 12.20 -11.00 0.30
C ILE A 631 11.21 -11.70 -0.62
N ALA A 632 11.19 -11.34 -1.89
CA ALA A 632 10.17 -11.80 -2.83
C ALA A 632 10.74 -12.14 -4.21
N ARG A 633 10.28 -13.27 -4.74
CA ARG A 633 10.43 -13.68 -6.13
C ARG A 633 9.18 -13.27 -6.91
N TYR A 634 9.40 -12.67 -8.08
CA TYR A 634 8.38 -12.21 -9.00
C TYR A 634 8.50 -13.01 -10.29
N ASP A 635 7.53 -13.91 -10.52
CA ASP A 635 7.44 -14.77 -11.70
C ASP A 635 6.43 -14.13 -12.67
N GLU A 636 6.93 -13.52 -13.75
CA GLU A 636 6.14 -12.75 -14.72
C GLU A 636 5.78 -13.56 -15.97
N TYR A 637 4.49 -13.58 -16.31
CA TYR A 637 3.91 -14.29 -17.44
C TYR A 637 3.21 -13.30 -18.39
N SER A 638 3.57 -13.35 -19.68
CA SER A 638 3.07 -12.41 -20.70
C SER A 638 2.37 -13.13 -21.84
N ARG A 639 1.33 -12.51 -22.41
CA ARG A 639 0.63 -13.04 -23.58
C ARG A 639 1.41 -12.80 -24.87
N THR A 640 1.63 -13.86 -25.65
CA THR A 640 2.27 -13.75 -26.97
C THR A 640 1.33 -13.04 -27.95
N LEU A 641 1.76 -11.89 -28.46
CA LEU A 641 1.12 -11.24 -29.60
C LEU A 641 1.69 -11.83 -30.90
N VAL A 642 0.82 -12.35 -31.76
CA VAL A 642 1.20 -12.94 -33.05
C VAL A 642 0.68 -12.03 -34.16
N PRO A 643 1.48 -11.58 -35.15
CA PRO A 643 0.97 -10.85 -36.31
C PRO A 643 -0.07 -11.71 -37.05
N ALA A 644 -1.22 -11.13 -37.43
CA ALA A 644 -2.23 -11.88 -38.18
C ALA A 644 -1.71 -12.34 -39.55
N PHE A 645 -0.90 -11.49 -40.20
CA PHE A 645 -0.23 -11.75 -41.48
C PHE A 645 1.16 -11.08 -41.49
N PRO A 646 2.10 -11.55 -42.33
CA PRO A 646 3.38 -10.86 -42.52
C PRO A 646 3.18 -9.47 -43.11
N GLY A 647 3.76 -8.44 -42.48
CA GLY A 647 3.83 -7.07 -43.03
C GLY A 647 2.62 -6.17 -42.80
N GLN A 648 1.75 -6.46 -41.81
CA GLN A 648 0.59 -5.60 -41.49
C GLN A 648 0.60 -5.09 -40.04
N ASP A 649 0.71 -3.78 -39.89
CA ASP A 649 0.41 -3.04 -38.65
C ASP A 649 -0.92 -2.27 -38.81
N PRO A 650 -1.92 -2.45 -37.92
CA PRO A 650 -2.27 -3.62 -37.10
C PRO A 650 -3.34 -4.48 -37.82
N PRO A 651 -3.40 -5.81 -37.62
CA PRO A 651 -3.82 -6.37 -36.32
C PRO A 651 -3.05 -7.60 -35.82
N THR A 652 -2.98 -7.75 -34.50
CA THR A 652 -2.38 -8.92 -33.83
C THR A 652 -3.42 -9.92 -33.35
N ILE A 653 -3.15 -11.21 -33.56
CA ILE A 653 -3.88 -12.32 -32.97
C ILE A 653 -3.45 -12.49 -31.52
N VAL A 654 -4.45 -12.64 -30.65
CA VAL A 654 -4.32 -12.83 -29.20
C VAL A 654 -3.88 -14.28 -28.92
N GLY A 655 -2.57 -14.50 -28.87
CA GLY A 655 -1.98 -15.83 -28.62
C GLY A 655 -2.14 -16.34 -27.19
N SER A 656 -1.53 -17.48 -26.89
CA SER A 656 -1.45 -18.03 -25.52
C SER A 656 -0.57 -17.17 -24.61
N ILE A 657 -0.67 -17.40 -23.30
CA ILE A 657 0.26 -16.85 -22.31
C ILE A 657 1.47 -17.79 -22.20
N SER A 658 2.67 -17.24 -22.02
CA SER A 658 3.88 -18.03 -21.81
C SER A 658 3.73 -18.95 -20.59
N GLU A 659 4.15 -20.21 -20.70
CA GLU A 659 4.23 -21.12 -19.53
C GLU A 659 5.58 -21.01 -18.80
N LYS A 660 6.63 -20.49 -19.47
CA LYS A 660 7.88 -20.08 -18.82
C LYS A 660 7.78 -18.60 -18.41
N PRO A 661 8.05 -18.24 -17.14
CA PRO A 661 8.08 -16.85 -16.71
C PRO A 661 9.43 -16.16 -16.98
N SER A 662 9.42 -14.83 -16.91
CA SER A 662 10.61 -14.05 -16.56
C SER A 662 10.63 -13.90 -15.04
N THR A 663 11.66 -14.44 -14.39
CA THR A 663 11.77 -14.44 -12.92
C THR A 663 12.76 -13.39 -12.44
N SER A 664 12.37 -12.62 -11.42
CA SER A 664 13.21 -11.61 -10.78
C SER A 664 13.07 -11.61 -9.26
N TRP A 665 14.03 -11.02 -8.56
CA TRP A 665 14.07 -10.97 -7.10
C TRP A 665 14.14 -9.54 -6.58
N GLY A 666 13.36 -9.21 -5.57
CA GLY A 666 13.40 -7.90 -4.89
C GLY A 666 13.03 -8.05 -3.41
N ALA A 667 13.29 -7.03 -2.61
CA ALA A 667 12.90 -7.02 -1.21
C ALA A 667 12.17 -5.73 -0.83
N SER A 668 11.51 -5.73 0.33
CA SER A 668 10.90 -4.54 0.91
C SER A 668 11.01 -4.52 2.44
N VAL A 669 11.03 -3.32 3.01
CA VAL A 669 10.94 -3.07 4.46
C VAL A 669 9.71 -2.23 4.73
N PHE A 670 8.89 -2.67 5.68
CA PHE A 670 7.66 -1.98 6.05
C PHE A 670 7.25 -2.17 7.49
N HIS A 671 6.34 -1.33 7.98
CA HIS A 671 5.91 -1.31 9.37
C HIS A 671 4.37 -1.26 9.46
N PRO A 672 3.72 -2.18 10.20
CA PRO A 672 2.26 -2.18 10.34
C PRO A 672 1.68 -0.86 10.89
N ASN A 673 2.43 -0.10 11.68
CA ASN A 673 1.97 1.22 12.13
C ASN A 673 1.82 2.22 10.97
N TRP A 674 2.65 2.14 9.92
CA TRP A 674 2.50 3.04 8.76
C TRP A 674 1.18 2.79 8.05
N ASP A 675 0.81 1.53 7.82
CA ASP A 675 -0.48 1.18 7.22
C ASP A 675 -1.67 1.55 8.12
N ASN A 676 -1.51 1.48 9.46
CA ASN A 676 -2.53 1.94 10.41
C ASN A 676 -2.70 3.47 10.44
N LEU A 677 -1.61 4.23 10.32
CA LEU A 677 -1.64 5.70 10.25
C LEU A 677 -2.22 6.14 8.90
N LEU A 678 -1.67 5.64 7.80
CA LEU A 678 -2.05 5.97 6.43
C LEU A 678 -3.42 5.42 6.02
N GLY A 679 -3.89 4.36 6.69
CA GLY A 679 -5.25 3.84 6.56
C GLY A 679 -6.35 4.83 6.99
N GLN A 680 -6.04 5.84 7.81
CA GLN A 680 -6.99 6.89 8.19
C GLN A 680 -7.47 7.74 6.99
N HIS A 681 -6.70 7.77 5.90
CA HIS A 681 -6.94 8.62 4.74
C HIS A 681 -8.00 8.05 3.78
N ALA A 682 -8.22 6.73 3.81
CA ALA A 682 -9.12 6.01 2.91
C ALA A 682 -10.57 6.54 2.97
N ASN A 683 -11.06 6.85 4.18
CA ASN A 683 -12.42 7.33 4.43
C ASN A 683 -12.45 8.79 4.93
N LEU A 684 -11.39 9.56 4.64
CA LEU A 684 -11.23 10.91 5.18
C LEU A 684 -12.22 11.91 4.53
N PRO A 685 -13.16 12.52 5.28
CA PRO A 685 -14.16 13.42 4.69
C PRO A 685 -13.57 14.76 4.27
N VAL A 686 -14.25 15.47 3.37
CA VAL A 686 -13.84 16.80 2.88
C VAL A 686 -13.53 17.75 4.04
N GLY A 687 -12.40 18.46 3.97
CA GLY A 687 -12.00 19.42 5.02
C GLY A 687 -11.66 18.76 6.37
N HIS A 688 -11.17 17.52 6.37
CA HIS A 688 -10.62 16.86 7.55
C HIS A 688 -9.17 16.45 7.24
N SER A 689 -8.28 16.55 8.23
CA SER A 689 -6.97 15.91 8.22
C SER A 689 -7.03 14.57 8.94
N ALA A 690 -6.00 13.75 8.77
CA ALA A 690 -5.74 12.64 9.69
C ALA A 690 -5.50 13.12 11.13
N ARG A 691 -5.59 12.20 12.10
CA ARG A 691 -5.58 12.51 13.54
C ARG A 691 -4.23 12.26 14.24
N TYR A 692 -3.25 11.73 13.53
CA TYR A 692 -1.90 11.51 14.07
C TYR A 692 -1.03 12.76 13.93
N SER A 693 0.09 12.82 14.68
CA SER A 693 1.10 13.87 14.49
C SER A 693 1.95 13.57 13.24
N PRO A 694 1.99 14.44 12.23
CA PRO A 694 2.75 14.20 11.00
C PRO A 694 4.24 14.55 11.15
N ASN A 695 4.86 13.99 12.19
CA ASN A 695 6.29 14.14 12.49
C ASN A 695 7.03 12.80 12.33
N LEU A 696 8.37 12.85 12.29
CA LEU A 696 9.19 11.66 12.12
C LEU A 696 9.01 10.65 13.27
N ASP A 697 8.91 11.10 14.52
CA ASP A 697 8.84 10.21 15.69
C ASP A 697 7.57 9.34 15.73
N THR A 698 6.48 9.79 15.08
CA THR A 698 5.23 8.99 14.95
C THR A 698 5.36 7.86 13.92
N PHE A 699 6.21 8.03 12.89
CA PHE A 699 6.44 7.03 11.84
C PHE A 699 7.68 6.16 12.13
N PHE A 700 8.71 6.72 12.76
CA PHE A 700 10.01 6.12 13.04
C PHE A 700 10.37 6.32 14.52
N PRO A 701 9.63 5.70 15.46
CA PRO A 701 9.93 5.80 16.89
C PRO A 701 11.27 5.13 17.21
N PRO A 702 12.06 5.64 18.18
CA PRO A 702 13.29 4.98 18.60
C PRO A 702 13.03 3.63 19.27
N TYR A 703 13.83 2.62 18.95
CA TYR A 703 13.69 1.24 19.45
C TYR A 703 14.15 1.06 20.90
N PHE A 704 15.08 1.93 21.33
CA PHE A 704 15.53 2.01 22.71
C PHE A 704 14.90 3.24 23.37
N PRO A 705 14.44 3.16 24.64
CA PRO A 705 14.16 4.36 25.41
C PRO A 705 15.47 5.16 25.57
N PRO A 706 15.44 6.50 25.57
CA PRO A 706 16.62 7.29 25.89
C PRO A 706 17.13 6.89 27.28
N GLN A 707 18.33 6.30 27.35
CA GLN A 707 19.07 6.29 28.61
C GLN A 707 19.43 7.74 28.96
N GLU A 708 19.44 8.07 30.25
CA GLU A 708 19.72 9.41 30.74
C GLU A 708 21.22 9.76 30.58
N GLN A 709 21.63 10.05 29.35
CA GLN A 709 22.98 10.48 29.00
C GLN A 709 22.94 11.80 28.22
N SER A 710 23.37 12.86 28.90
CA SER A 710 24.08 14.01 28.33
C SER A 710 23.36 14.85 27.26
N GLY A 711 22.33 15.59 27.67
CA GLY A 711 22.18 17.03 27.32
C GLY A 711 21.79 17.44 25.88
N SER A 712 22.05 16.62 24.86
CA SER A 712 21.68 16.88 23.47
C SER A 712 20.84 15.71 22.94
N GLY A 713 19.52 15.79 23.14
CA GLY A 713 18.58 14.87 22.52
C GLY A 713 18.64 15.03 21.01
N GLU A 714 19.36 14.12 20.34
CA GLU A 714 19.48 14.12 18.89
C GLU A 714 18.09 14.02 18.25
N LYS A 715 17.75 15.01 17.42
CA LYS A 715 16.47 15.01 16.74
C LYS A 715 16.49 13.88 15.70
N HIS A 716 15.38 13.16 15.59
CA HIS A 716 15.16 12.15 14.55
C HIS A 716 16.00 10.85 14.67
N THR A 717 16.60 10.52 15.83
CA THR A 717 17.39 9.27 16.02
C THR A 717 16.65 8.01 15.56
N GLY A 718 15.34 7.90 15.82
CA GLY A 718 14.53 6.75 15.38
C GLY A 718 14.43 6.58 13.86
N PHE A 719 14.51 7.69 13.11
CA PHE A 719 14.60 7.69 11.64
C PHE A 719 16.00 7.29 11.15
N TRP A 720 17.07 7.81 11.73
CA TRP A 720 18.43 7.43 11.34
C TRP A 720 18.77 5.98 11.68
N ASN A 721 18.28 5.47 12.81
CA ASN A 721 18.32 4.04 13.13
C ASN A 721 17.59 3.19 12.09
N PHE A 722 16.45 3.66 11.56
CA PHE A 722 15.75 2.99 10.46
C PHE A 722 16.54 3.03 9.14
N VAL A 723 17.14 4.17 8.77
CA VAL A 723 17.98 4.27 7.55
C VAL A 723 19.19 3.33 7.65
N SER A 724 19.82 3.22 8.82
CA SER A 724 20.91 2.26 9.06
C SER A 724 20.44 0.80 8.85
N LEU A 725 19.26 0.44 9.35
CA LEU A 725 18.68 -0.90 9.12
C LEU A 725 18.37 -1.16 7.64
N VAL A 726 17.91 -0.15 6.89
CA VAL A 726 17.72 -0.26 5.43
C VAL A 726 19.06 -0.45 4.72
N GLN A 727 20.10 0.28 5.12
CA GLN A 727 21.45 0.15 4.56
C GLN A 727 22.07 -1.23 4.85
N GLN A 728 21.83 -1.80 6.03
CA GLN A 728 22.25 -3.16 6.40
C GLN A 728 21.47 -4.23 5.60
N ALA A 729 20.16 -4.06 5.41
CA ALA A 729 19.36 -4.94 4.56
C ALA A 729 19.78 -4.85 3.07
N ALA A 730 20.14 -3.66 2.58
CA ALA A 730 20.66 -3.48 1.22
C ALA A 730 22.05 -4.12 1.02
N GLU A 731 22.90 -4.11 2.05
CA GLU A 731 24.21 -4.79 2.08
C GLU A 731 24.06 -6.32 2.13
N LEU A 732 23.15 -6.84 2.96
CA LEU A 732 22.81 -8.27 3.01
C LEU A 732 22.39 -8.85 1.64
N LEU A 733 21.71 -8.05 0.82
CA LEU A 733 21.21 -8.45 -0.50
C LEU A 733 22.20 -8.18 -1.65
N SER A 734 23.44 -7.79 -1.33
CA SER A 734 24.48 -7.47 -2.32
C SER A 734 25.32 -8.70 -2.69
N PRO A 735 26.00 -8.71 -3.85
CA PRO A 735 26.86 -9.83 -4.23
C PRO A 735 28.02 -9.96 -3.25
N ALA A 736 28.42 -11.18 -2.92
CA ALA A 736 29.52 -11.42 -1.98
C ALA A 736 30.81 -10.77 -2.48
N ARG A 737 31.32 -9.77 -1.74
CA ARG A 737 32.59 -9.11 -2.07
C ARG A 737 33.71 -10.17 -1.99
N PRO A 738 34.51 -10.40 -3.05
CA PRO A 738 35.60 -11.36 -2.98
C PRO A 738 36.57 -10.93 -1.90
N LEU A 739 36.63 -11.72 -0.83
CA LEU A 739 37.57 -11.53 0.28
C LEU A 739 38.98 -11.56 -0.29
N SER A 740 39.64 -10.40 -0.32
CA SER A 740 41.07 -10.34 -0.63
C SER A 740 41.80 -11.21 0.38
N PRO A 741 42.64 -12.17 -0.06
CA PRO A 741 43.26 -13.11 0.86
C PRO A 741 44.07 -12.36 1.91
N ALA A 742 43.81 -12.65 3.18
CA ALA A 742 44.43 -11.94 4.29
C ALA A 742 45.97 -12.00 4.16
N ALA A 743 46.61 -10.85 4.27
CA ALA A 743 48.05 -10.73 4.05
C ALA A 743 48.82 -11.72 4.94
N PRO A 744 49.70 -12.58 4.37
CA PRO A 744 50.40 -13.59 5.16
C PRO A 744 51.33 -12.91 6.16
N LYS A 745 51.09 -13.14 7.45
CA LYS A 745 51.95 -12.64 8.53
C LYS A 745 53.37 -13.22 8.35
N ALA A 746 54.35 -12.36 8.18
CA ALA A 746 55.74 -12.76 8.06
C ALA A 746 56.35 -13.16 9.42
N GLY A 747 57.28 -14.12 9.41
CA GLY A 747 58.26 -14.28 10.50
C GLY A 747 58.18 -15.55 11.37
N ALA A 748 58.58 -16.69 10.82
CA ALA A 748 59.29 -17.75 11.58
C ALA A 748 60.13 -18.59 10.60
N SER A 749 61.33 -19.01 10.99
CA SER A 749 62.32 -19.61 10.09
C SER A 749 62.34 -21.15 10.09
N LYS A 750 62.43 -21.70 8.86
CA LYS A 750 63.15 -22.92 8.42
C LYS A 750 64.00 -23.67 9.48
N PRO A 751 64.07 -25.02 9.44
CA PRO A 751 64.76 -25.67 8.31
C PRO A 751 64.05 -26.86 7.64
N SER A 752 64.54 -27.19 6.45
CA SER A 752 64.10 -28.25 5.54
C SER A 752 65.20 -29.29 5.31
N PRO A 753 64.86 -30.54 4.94
CA PRO A 753 65.72 -31.36 4.10
C PRO A 753 65.16 -31.65 2.70
N LYS A 754 66.10 -31.69 1.75
CA LYS A 754 66.25 -32.59 0.58
C LYS A 754 65.21 -33.72 0.43
N SER A 755 64.78 -34.15 -0.77
CA SER A 755 65.05 -33.76 -2.17
C SER A 755 63.92 -34.40 -3.06
N GLN A 756 63.90 -34.45 -4.41
CA GLN A 756 64.90 -34.20 -5.45
C GLN A 756 64.29 -33.58 -6.74
N ALA A 757 64.38 -34.23 -7.91
CA ALA A 757 63.95 -33.67 -9.20
C ALA A 757 63.36 -34.74 -10.16
N SER A 758 62.47 -34.31 -11.06
CA SER A 758 62.39 -34.82 -12.44
C SER A 758 61.70 -33.77 -13.34
N SER A 759 61.87 -33.86 -14.66
CA SER A 759 61.60 -32.79 -15.64
C SER A 759 60.38 -33.08 -16.54
N GLY A 760 59.82 -32.03 -17.15
CA GLY A 760 58.66 -32.16 -18.06
C GLY A 760 58.26 -30.85 -18.73
N ASP A 761 59.02 -30.41 -19.73
CA ASP A 761 58.73 -29.21 -20.52
C ASP A 761 57.56 -29.41 -21.51
N LYS A 762 56.63 -28.45 -21.57
CA LYS A 762 56.02 -27.98 -22.84
C LYS A 762 55.17 -26.71 -22.68
N LYS A 763 55.39 -25.76 -23.58
CA LYS A 763 54.64 -24.49 -23.68
C LYS A 763 53.20 -24.72 -24.16
N GLY A 764 52.22 -24.20 -23.42
CA GLY A 764 50.84 -23.98 -23.88
C GLY A 764 50.37 -22.59 -23.45
N LYS A 765 50.07 -21.71 -24.40
CA LYS A 765 49.87 -20.26 -24.14
C LYS A 765 48.39 -19.91 -23.96
N THR A 766 47.84 -20.17 -22.78
CA THR A 766 46.44 -19.84 -22.45
C THR A 766 46.29 -18.36 -22.09
N THR A 767 45.65 -17.57 -22.95
CA THR A 767 45.33 -16.15 -22.69
C THR A 767 44.04 -16.02 -21.88
N SER A 768 44.15 -16.00 -20.54
CA SER A 768 43.03 -15.77 -19.63
C SER A 768 42.82 -14.27 -19.37
N ASN A 769 42.01 -13.60 -20.19
CA ASN A 769 41.54 -12.24 -19.95
C ASN A 769 40.00 -12.19 -19.89
N ASN A 770 39.48 -11.29 -19.05
CA ASN A 770 38.08 -10.85 -18.98
C ASN A 770 37.02 -11.90 -18.62
N SER A 771 36.79 -12.09 -17.31
CA SER A 771 35.59 -12.76 -16.78
C SER A 771 34.94 -11.96 -15.64
N SER A 772 34.50 -10.73 -15.92
CA SER A 772 33.43 -10.11 -15.11
C SER A 772 32.12 -10.87 -15.37
N PRO A 773 31.25 -11.09 -14.37
CA PRO A 773 30.04 -11.86 -14.56
C PRO A 773 29.07 -11.16 -15.54
N THR A 774 28.87 -11.75 -16.71
CA THR A 774 27.84 -11.34 -17.67
C THR A 774 26.46 -11.73 -17.15
N ILE A 775 25.80 -10.79 -16.47
CA ILE A 775 24.38 -10.90 -16.11
C ILE A 775 23.56 -10.98 -17.41
N ASP A 776 22.82 -12.07 -17.61
CA ASP A 776 22.02 -12.28 -18.84
C ASP A 776 20.83 -11.32 -18.89
N ALA A 777 20.89 -10.34 -19.79
CA ALA A 777 19.94 -9.23 -19.89
C ALA A 777 18.50 -9.67 -20.25
N LYS A 778 18.29 -10.95 -20.61
CA LYS A 778 16.98 -11.55 -20.90
C LYS A 778 16.07 -11.72 -19.68
N GLY A 779 16.61 -11.73 -18.45
CA GLY A 779 15.80 -11.92 -17.24
C GLY A 779 14.94 -10.71 -16.83
N LEU A 780 15.17 -9.55 -17.45
CA LEU A 780 14.61 -8.25 -17.06
C LEU A 780 13.60 -7.67 -18.07
N THR A 781 13.35 -8.36 -19.19
CA THR A 781 12.78 -7.77 -20.42
C THR A 781 11.24 -7.71 -20.48
N GLY A 782 10.56 -7.70 -19.33
CA GLY A 782 9.09 -7.56 -19.24
C GLY A 782 8.58 -6.56 -18.18
N MET A 783 9.42 -6.17 -17.23
CA MET A 783 9.00 -5.65 -15.91
C MET A 783 8.63 -4.16 -15.89
N ILE A 784 7.70 -3.77 -16.76
CA ILE A 784 7.33 -2.37 -16.98
C ILE A 784 6.52 -1.82 -15.79
N ASN A 785 5.57 -2.58 -15.21
CA ASN A 785 4.72 -2.14 -14.09
C ASN A 785 4.67 -3.15 -12.90
N ALA A 786 5.74 -3.92 -12.68
CA ALA A 786 5.86 -4.81 -11.52
C ALA A 786 6.08 -4.02 -10.21
N ASP A 787 5.00 -3.52 -9.60
CA ASP A 787 5.05 -2.83 -8.31
C ASP A 787 5.57 -3.76 -7.20
N LEU A 788 6.68 -3.37 -6.57
CA LEU A 788 7.28 -4.07 -5.43
C LEU A 788 6.33 -4.06 -4.20
N GLY A 789 5.53 -3.01 -4.05
CA GLY A 789 4.61 -2.78 -2.93
C GLY A 789 3.27 -3.52 -3.03
N THR A 790 3.24 -4.67 -3.69
CA THR A 790 2.06 -5.49 -3.97
C THR A 790 1.45 -6.13 -2.72
N LEU A 791 0.22 -5.72 -2.40
CA LEU A 791 -0.72 -6.11 -1.33
C LEU A 791 -0.22 -6.23 0.12
N PHE A 792 0.91 -6.88 0.33
CA PHE A 792 1.63 -7.10 1.59
C PHE A 792 2.05 -5.80 2.29
#